data_AF-A0A3N1RV38-F1
#
_entry.id   AF-A0A3N1RV38-F1
#
_cell.length_a   1.000
_cell.length_b   1.000
_cell.length_c   1.000
_cell.angle_alpha   90.00
_cell.angle_beta   90.00
_cell.angle_gamma   90.00
#
_symmetry.space_group_name_H-M   'P 1'
#
loop_
_entity.id
_entity.type
_entity.pdbx_description
1 polymer ?
#
loop_
_entity_poly.entity_id
_entity_poly.type
_entity_poly.pdbx_seq_one_letter_code
_entity_poly.pdbx_strand_id
1 'polypeptide(L)'
;MPSNPTRYDRRRFLQLAGVTSLLAASPLPFAGVAAASGTPAATTGHHPVDTHPGSVADTYFQVLLTHTRWAETQWDSALGHYTAKDFGFAVVLGNAVLLTHGTYDSERAGVSKDVLLARTLATLKHFAASNRLTGGTEWGRTLFFDTTFQLYFVLAARLLWEQLDSATRKNVDTIVAGQAQYTASLGTDDDPASGDWTPNGLKGGHVGDTKLEEMGVYAQSLAPGLAWATADPRHADWAAAFGRWTRNEAGLPAADLANPALVDGVAVSANTATNLYDSFIVENHNSFGPHYQAELWRTSGRNAAHFITAGQPMPQVLTAQPNAAPLWRTLQMVMSDSGEPLMPMVADREHLYGRDVIPLAFLAQVTGDRAAAWAEAAMAERLLPYQAYAPANRLAKFSGEAKYEPEARAEIAISYLLHRWRAAHGGVVAPLSGREFFARAEGVKDFAEGPGLVVQQTSAAWAASVSKPGFVKFAWQPAHDDWLFALSGNTPMFLPSTGAKVQGRSVTTYRKIRDGLDATATLLRLDSGFAGFTTLPSGAVVYATSGTAAGEGQLRIHNLTMPGLAGLEGSRTYTAAEGSARVDSADSGNTTAGPGPRVDTLALPRASFRHVRMQGILGHPQYGYSLYTFAVRDGADGTDLALGRVATASSAAPGSGAERTVDGDGASRWAVAVGERSRQDSWLSVDLGTATAFDHVTLVWESAAASAYRVQGSDDGENWTDLIRFPEADLTSRGGWLSVDGRAGLVVRDAGNPLAVYGDVVVLSDGPAEALTVEGHPSGDPVEVRAAASLDAPHAANPAVRASTAGGHLSLFNLSADPVTTVVAIPRQGSGVQLYAGTQTVTATGSDFAAELDSATAAVVPARFTLRPAAGRAVPAGIRAEVIDGSTLRLTGPSCELVVTASNGRRAKVRLRRGRTVRLSVPGTVAHPLADAALGCDTFPNGPFPTGMSDPAAAVDGSSRTSWTPGSDRARMVVDLGAPLLVTRVLAEWTPGRIPRSAVEFSTDGVTYRSGGALRVRAATGSLSTRATARYVALDVSGWSHGHAQLRALSILPE
;
A
#
# COMPACT_ATOMS: atom_id res chain seq x y z
N MET A 1 -17.60 -55.57 -38.74
CA MET A 1 -18.84 -54.85 -39.10
C MET A 1 -20.03 -55.68 -38.67
N PRO A 2 -21.20 -55.11 -38.31
CA PRO A 2 -21.57 -53.73 -37.90
C PRO A 2 -21.79 -53.68 -36.35
N SER A 3 -21.69 -52.59 -35.58
CA SER A 3 -22.11 -51.16 -35.60
C SER A 3 -23.37 -50.87 -34.76
N ASN A 4 -23.15 -50.41 -33.51
CA ASN A 4 -23.96 -49.54 -32.62
C ASN A 4 -23.21 -49.47 -31.26
N PRO A 5 -23.58 -48.66 -30.23
CA PRO A 5 -24.39 -47.42 -30.18
C PRO A 5 -23.82 -46.36 -29.17
N THR A 6 -24.68 -45.40 -28.79
CA THR A 6 -24.79 -44.65 -27.49
C THR A 6 -24.09 -43.31 -27.25
N ARG A 7 -24.91 -42.35 -26.78
CA ARG A 7 -24.62 -41.07 -26.11
C ARG A 7 -24.17 -41.30 -24.66
N TYR A 8 -23.36 -40.38 -24.11
CA TYR A 8 -23.23 -39.84 -22.73
C TYR A 8 -21.82 -39.21 -22.64
N ASP A 9 -21.64 -37.90 -22.42
CA ASP A 9 -21.67 -37.12 -21.17
C ASP A 9 -20.29 -36.93 -20.51
N ARG A 10 -20.15 -35.76 -19.88
CA ARG A 10 -19.02 -35.06 -19.28
C ARG A 10 -18.05 -35.92 -18.45
N ARG A 11 -16.75 -35.89 -18.79
CA ARG A 11 -15.58 -35.64 -17.91
C ARG A 11 -14.26 -36.08 -18.59
N ARG A 12 -13.20 -35.31 -18.28
CA ARG A 12 -11.74 -35.55 -18.48
C ARG A 12 -11.17 -35.06 -19.82
N PHE A 13 -10.43 -33.94 -19.90
CA PHE A 13 -9.27 -33.45 -19.11
C PHE A 13 -7.97 -34.17 -19.49
N LEU A 14 -7.15 -33.42 -20.25
CA LEU A 14 -5.70 -33.50 -20.47
C LEU A 14 -5.14 -34.77 -21.14
N GLN A 15 -4.24 -34.58 -22.10
CA GLN A 15 -2.80 -34.86 -21.92
C GLN A 15 -1.95 -34.63 -23.20
N LEU A 16 -0.79 -34.00 -22.97
CA LEU A 16 0.55 -34.25 -23.53
C LEU A 16 0.81 -34.27 -25.05
N ALA A 17 1.67 -33.33 -25.48
CA ALA A 17 3.04 -33.55 -26.00
C ALA A 17 3.58 -32.17 -26.44
N GLY A 18 4.80 -31.71 -26.20
CA GLY A 18 6.05 -32.43 -26.05
C GLY A 18 6.86 -32.36 -27.35
N VAL A 19 7.86 -31.47 -27.38
CA VAL A 19 9.18 -31.64 -28.04
C VAL A 19 9.41 -30.97 -29.42
N THR A 20 10.18 -29.86 -29.37
CA THR A 20 11.26 -29.38 -30.29
C THR A 20 10.93 -29.02 -31.75
N SER A 21 11.58 -28.09 -32.47
CA SER A 21 12.59 -27.03 -32.25
C SER A 21 12.86 -26.39 -33.62
N LEU A 22 13.22 -25.10 -33.61
CA LEU A 22 14.08 -24.35 -34.57
C LEU A 22 13.46 -23.57 -35.77
N LEU A 23 13.64 -22.24 -35.63
CA LEU A 23 13.90 -21.17 -36.60
C LEU A 23 12.67 -20.59 -37.35
N ALA A 24 12.10 -19.46 -36.90
CA ALA A 24 12.52 -18.05 -37.11
C ALA A 24 12.30 -17.60 -38.58
N ALA A 25 11.60 -16.50 -38.93
CA ALA A 25 11.40 -15.25 -38.21
C ALA A 25 10.17 -14.43 -38.69
N SER A 26 9.56 -13.73 -37.71
CA SER A 26 8.94 -12.39 -37.70
C SER A 26 7.63 -12.07 -38.47
N PRO A 27 6.59 -11.60 -37.75
CA PRO A 27 5.68 -10.56 -38.20
C PRO A 27 6.06 -9.18 -37.62
N LEU A 28 5.98 -8.16 -38.47
CA LEU A 28 5.98 -6.74 -38.06
C LEU A 28 4.60 -6.39 -37.44
N PRO A 29 4.55 -5.45 -36.50
CA PRO A 29 3.45 -4.49 -36.47
C PRO A 29 4.02 -3.07 -36.53
N PHE A 30 3.65 -2.34 -37.58
CA PHE A 30 3.71 -0.88 -37.58
C PHE A 30 2.48 -0.35 -36.82
N ALA A 31 2.70 0.17 -35.62
CA ALA A 31 1.77 1.08 -34.96
C ALA A 31 2.15 2.51 -35.39
N GLY A 32 1.36 3.09 -36.28
CA GLY A 32 1.39 4.52 -36.58
C GLY A 32 0.25 5.20 -35.81
N VAL A 33 0.59 6.00 -34.81
CA VAL A 33 -0.34 6.95 -34.19
C VAL A 33 -0.55 8.08 -35.19
N ALA A 34 -1.72 8.12 -35.83
CA ALA A 34 -2.11 9.24 -36.69
C ALA A 34 -2.80 10.31 -35.84
N ALA A 35 -2.21 11.50 -35.80
CA ALA A 35 -2.84 12.72 -35.34
C ALA A 35 -3.99 13.08 -36.31
N ALA A 36 -5.20 13.23 -35.79
CA ALA A 36 -6.34 13.72 -36.53
C ALA A 36 -6.59 15.19 -36.18
N SER A 37 -6.17 16.09 -37.08
CA SER A 37 -6.63 17.46 -37.16
C SER A 37 -7.95 17.49 -37.94
N GLY A 38 -9.00 18.07 -37.36
CA GLY A 38 -10.28 18.28 -38.04
C GLY A 38 -11.08 19.42 -37.41
N THR A 39 -11.22 20.52 -38.15
CA THR A 39 -12.11 21.65 -37.88
C THR A 39 -13.58 21.29 -38.19
N PRO A 40 -14.58 22.04 -37.67
CA PRO A 40 -15.91 21.53 -37.37
C PRO A 40 -16.87 21.56 -38.57
N ALA A 41 -17.75 20.56 -38.65
CA ALA A 41 -18.93 20.58 -39.52
C ALA A 41 -20.20 20.43 -38.68
N ALA A 42 -21.25 21.12 -39.12
CA ALA A 42 -22.45 21.48 -38.37
C ALA A 42 -23.34 20.31 -37.94
N THR A 43 -24.15 20.62 -36.92
CA THR A 43 -25.15 19.83 -36.22
C THR A 43 -26.19 19.15 -37.12
N THR A 44 -26.35 17.83 -36.94
CA THR A 44 -27.65 17.15 -37.09
C THR A 44 -27.77 16.06 -36.02
N GLY A 45 -28.92 16.01 -35.36
CA GLY A 45 -29.15 15.17 -34.19
C GLY A 45 -28.97 13.68 -34.48
N HIS A 46 -28.09 13.04 -33.72
CA HIS A 46 -28.01 11.59 -33.61
C HIS A 46 -28.36 11.24 -32.17
N HIS A 47 -29.49 10.54 -31.97
CA HIS A 47 -29.72 9.84 -30.71
C HIS A 47 -28.61 8.81 -30.52
N PRO A 48 -27.88 8.78 -29.40
CA PRO A 48 -26.87 7.76 -29.18
C PRO A 48 -27.57 6.41 -29.11
N VAL A 49 -27.12 5.46 -29.93
CA VAL A 49 -27.41 4.03 -29.72
C VAL A 49 -26.93 3.70 -28.31
N ASP A 50 -27.83 3.20 -27.45
CA ASP A 50 -27.51 2.88 -26.05
C ASP A 50 -26.58 1.67 -26.01
N THR A 51 -25.28 1.93 -26.16
CA THR A 51 -24.23 0.92 -26.04
C THR A 51 -24.08 0.57 -24.56
N HIS A 52 -24.26 -0.71 -24.25
CA HIS A 52 -24.23 -1.21 -22.88
C HIS A 52 -22.89 -0.84 -22.19
N PRO A 53 -22.89 -0.15 -21.03
CA PRO A 53 -21.69 0.42 -20.43
C PRO A 53 -20.74 -0.61 -19.82
N GLY A 54 -21.21 -1.84 -19.56
CA GLY A 54 -20.41 -2.97 -19.11
C GLY A 54 -20.73 -3.41 -17.68
N SER A 55 -20.17 -4.54 -17.25
CA SER A 55 -20.52 -5.17 -15.96
C SER A 55 -20.14 -4.33 -14.73
N VAL A 56 -19.06 -3.56 -14.79
CA VAL A 56 -18.66 -2.64 -13.70
C VAL A 56 -19.72 -1.55 -13.51
N ALA A 57 -20.20 -0.96 -14.60
CA ALA A 57 -21.28 0.03 -14.56
C ALA A 57 -22.59 -0.58 -14.05
N ASP A 58 -22.91 -1.83 -14.41
CA ASP A 58 -24.06 -2.54 -13.86
C ASP A 58 -23.96 -2.69 -12.34
N THR A 59 -22.78 -3.08 -11.84
CA THR A 59 -22.52 -3.17 -10.41
C THR A 59 -22.72 -1.82 -9.73
N TYR A 60 -22.16 -0.73 -10.24
CA TYR A 60 -22.39 0.61 -9.70
C TYR A 60 -23.87 0.99 -9.66
N PHE A 61 -24.62 0.69 -10.71
CA PHE A 61 -26.05 0.95 -10.76
C PHE A 61 -26.82 0.14 -9.68
N GLN A 62 -26.49 -1.14 -9.51
CA GLN A 62 -27.05 -2.00 -8.46
C GLN A 62 -26.69 -1.52 -7.05
N VAL A 63 -25.45 -1.08 -6.87
CA VAL A 63 -24.93 -0.52 -5.61
C VAL A 63 -25.68 0.77 -5.25
N LEU A 64 -25.95 1.65 -6.22
CA LEU A 64 -26.76 2.85 -6.01
C LEU A 64 -28.20 2.51 -5.63
N LEU A 65 -28.83 1.52 -6.30
CA LEU A 65 -30.16 1.04 -5.95
C LEU A 65 -30.19 0.58 -4.49
N THR A 66 -29.34 -0.36 -4.09
CA THR A 66 -29.27 -0.89 -2.71
C THR A 66 -29.03 0.23 -1.69
N HIS A 67 -28.08 1.13 -1.95
CA HIS A 67 -27.77 2.25 -1.05
C HIS A 67 -28.91 3.27 -0.90
N THR A 68 -29.90 3.25 -1.80
CA THR A 68 -31.09 4.12 -1.68
C THR A 68 -31.81 3.87 -0.36
N ARG A 69 -31.76 2.66 0.20
CA ARG A 69 -32.31 2.34 1.53
C ARG A 69 -31.67 3.17 2.65
N TRP A 70 -30.37 3.43 2.58
CA TRP A 70 -29.69 4.33 3.50
C TRP A 70 -29.96 5.80 3.14
N ALA A 71 -29.95 6.16 1.85
CA ALA A 71 -30.20 7.53 1.42
C ALA A 71 -31.59 8.04 1.87
N GLU A 72 -32.60 7.17 1.83
CA GLU A 72 -33.95 7.48 2.30
C GLU A 72 -34.03 7.70 3.82
N THR A 73 -33.06 7.24 4.62
CA THR A 73 -32.99 7.60 6.05
C THR A 73 -32.57 9.05 6.27
N GLN A 74 -32.06 9.72 5.23
CA GLN A 74 -31.74 11.15 5.26
C GLN A 74 -32.94 12.02 4.91
N TRP A 75 -34.08 11.44 4.50
CA TRP A 75 -35.29 12.21 4.20
C TRP A 75 -35.95 12.67 5.49
N ASP A 76 -36.09 13.99 5.67
CA ASP A 76 -36.86 14.55 6.78
C ASP A 76 -38.28 14.89 6.29
N SER A 77 -39.26 14.13 6.76
CA SER A 77 -40.67 14.34 6.38
C SER A 77 -41.27 15.64 6.90
N ALA A 78 -40.74 16.20 7.99
CA ALA A 78 -41.22 17.46 8.56
C ALA A 78 -40.68 18.66 7.75
N LEU A 79 -39.44 18.57 7.29
CA LEU A 79 -38.80 19.60 6.47
C LEU A 79 -39.19 19.48 4.97
N GLY A 80 -39.52 18.27 4.51
CA GLY A 80 -39.90 18.02 3.11
C GLY A 80 -38.72 18.01 2.14
N HIS A 81 -37.51 17.74 2.65
CA HIS A 81 -36.28 17.57 1.87
C HIS A 81 -35.30 16.65 2.61
N TYR A 82 -34.26 16.17 1.92
CA TYR A 82 -33.14 15.48 2.58
C TYR A 82 -32.36 16.45 3.50
N THR A 83 -31.76 15.93 4.57
CA THR A 83 -31.14 16.74 5.63
C THR A 83 -29.90 17.52 5.17
N ALA A 84 -29.69 18.70 5.78
CA ALA A 84 -28.45 19.46 5.61
C ALA A 84 -27.27 18.88 6.41
N LYS A 85 -27.57 18.19 7.51
CA LYS A 85 -26.57 17.54 8.38
C LYS A 85 -25.70 16.59 7.55
N ASP A 86 -24.39 16.70 7.71
CA ASP A 86 -23.38 15.89 7.01
C ASP A 86 -23.58 15.87 5.48
N PHE A 87 -24.13 16.94 4.91
CA PHE A 87 -24.48 17.06 3.50
C PHE A 87 -25.42 15.94 3.00
N GLY A 88 -26.34 15.46 3.85
CA GLY A 88 -27.32 14.42 3.50
C GLY A 88 -28.10 14.72 2.21
N PHE A 89 -28.31 15.99 1.88
CA PHE A 89 -28.94 16.42 0.63
C PHE A 89 -28.17 16.08 -0.64
N ALA A 90 -26.86 15.82 -0.57
CA ALA A 90 -26.05 15.49 -1.74
C ALA A 90 -26.35 14.09 -2.33
N VAL A 91 -27.14 13.27 -1.63
CA VAL A 91 -27.62 11.96 -2.15
C VAL A 91 -28.40 12.08 -3.46
N VAL A 92 -28.85 13.30 -3.80
CA VAL A 92 -29.61 13.63 -5.02
C VAL A 92 -28.87 13.27 -6.31
N LEU A 93 -27.53 13.25 -6.35
CA LEU A 93 -26.81 12.86 -7.56
C LEU A 93 -27.00 11.37 -7.89
N GLY A 94 -26.83 10.50 -6.88
CA GLY A 94 -27.12 9.08 -7.05
C GLY A 94 -28.58 8.83 -7.43
N ASN A 95 -29.51 9.60 -6.85
CA ASN A 95 -30.93 9.53 -7.23
C ASN A 95 -31.15 9.96 -8.68
N ALA A 96 -30.55 11.07 -9.11
CA ALA A 96 -30.68 11.59 -10.48
C ALA A 96 -30.18 10.58 -11.53
N VAL A 97 -29.08 9.88 -11.26
CA VAL A 97 -28.60 8.79 -12.13
C VAL A 97 -29.62 7.65 -12.20
N LEU A 98 -30.16 7.18 -11.07
CA LEU A 98 -31.17 6.11 -11.05
C LEU A 98 -32.50 6.52 -11.73
N LEU A 99 -32.84 7.81 -11.68
CA LEU A 99 -34.09 8.33 -12.24
C LEU A 99 -34.02 8.53 -13.76
N THR A 100 -32.83 8.88 -14.26
CA THR A 100 -32.60 9.23 -15.68
C THR A 100 -31.97 8.11 -16.50
N HIS A 101 -31.37 7.10 -15.88
CA HIS A 101 -30.63 6.03 -16.55
C HIS A 101 -31.01 4.64 -16.04
N GLY A 102 -30.68 3.61 -16.83
CA GLY A 102 -30.90 2.21 -16.49
C GLY A 102 -32.37 1.84 -16.25
N THR A 103 -32.59 0.64 -15.70
CA THR A 103 -33.92 0.16 -15.30
C THR A 103 -34.07 0.25 -13.78
N TYR A 104 -35.01 1.06 -13.31
CA TYR A 104 -35.22 1.30 -11.88
C TYR A 104 -35.92 0.12 -11.20
N ASP A 105 -35.32 -0.41 -10.13
CA ASP A 105 -35.87 -1.48 -9.28
C ASP A 105 -36.34 -0.90 -7.94
N SER A 106 -37.67 -0.77 -7.78
CA SER A 106 -38.26 -0.21 -6.55
C SER A 106 -38.14 -1.14 -5.35
N GLU A 107 -38.10 -2.46 -5.58
CA GLU A 107 -37.97 -3.44 -4.50
C GLU A 107 -36.56 -3.36 -3.91
N ARG A 108 -35.52 -3.35 -4.75
CA ARG A 108 -34.15 -3.18 -4.29
C ARG A 108 -33.94 -1.83 -3.62
N ALA A 109 -34.44 -0.75 -4.22
CA ALA A 109 -34.30 0.61 -3.69
C ALA A 109 -35.04 0.83 -2.37
N GLY A 110 -36.11 0.07 -2.10
CA GLY A 110 -36.95 0.25 -0.92
C GLY A 110 -37.89 1.45 -0.99
N VAL A 111 -38.01 2.08 -2.16
CA VAL A 111 -38.88 3.24 -2.43
C VAL A 111 -39.32 3.21 -3.90
N SER A 112 -40.53 3.67 -4.20
CA SER A 112 -41.01 3.77 -5.58
C SER A 112 -40.29 4.88 -6.36
N LYS A 113 -40.16 4.70 -7.69
CA LYS A 113 -39.53 5.70 -8.57
C LYS A 113 -40.14 7.10 -8.43
N ASP A 114 -41.47 7.20 -8.37
CA ASP A 114 -42.19 8.48 -8.31
C ASP A 114 -41.95 9.22 -6.99
N VAL A 115 -41.95 8.49 -5.86
CA VAL A 115 -41.63 9.06 -4.55
C VAL A 115 -40.17 9.56 -4.52
N LEU A 116 -39.22 8.76 -5.02
CA LEU A 116 -37.82 9.16 -5.09
C LEU A 116 -37.64 10.42 -5.95
N LEU A 117 -38.32 10.50 -7.09
CA LEU A 117 -38.32 11.67 -7.97
C LEU A 117 -38.86 12.90 -7.24
N ALA A 118 -40.04 12.80 -6.62
CA ALA A 118 -40.66 13.93 -5.91
C ALA A 118 -39.77 14.47 -4.78
N ARG A 119 -39.18 13.58 -3.97
CA ARG A 119 -38.25 13.94 -2.88
C ARG A 119 -36.96 14.59 -3.38
N THR A 120 -36.43 14.07 -4.48
CA THR A 120 -35.22 14.60 -5.13
C THR A 120 -35.47 16.00 -5.68
N LEU A 121 -36.58 16.23 -6.39
CA LEU A 121 -36.94 17.56 -6.92
C LEU A 121 -37.22 18.57 -5.81
N ALA A 122 -37.90 18.15 -4.73
CA ALA A 122 -38.13 19.01 -3.57
C ALA A 122 -36.82 19.45 -2.90
N THR A 123 -35.87 18.53 -2.76
CA THR A 123 -34.54 18.82 -2.21
C THR A 123 -33.75 19.76 -3.12
N LEU A 124 -33.73 19.50 -4.43
CA LEU A 124 -33.07 20.37 -5.41
C LEU A 124 -33.65 21.80 -5.36
N LYS A 125 -34.97 21.93 -5.26
CA LYS A 125 -35.64 23.23 -5.14
C LYS A 125 -35.23 23.98 -3.88
N HIS A 126 -35.26 23.32 -2.71
CA HIS A 126 -34.90 23.93 -1.42
C HIS A 126 -33.45 24.39 -1.43
N PHE A 127 -32.50 23.48 -1.68
CA PHE A 127 -31.07 23.80 -1.59
C PHE A 127 -30.58 24.71 -2.72
N ALA A 128 -31.24 24.74 -3.89
CA ALA A 128 -30.94 25.77 -4.89
C ALA A 128 -31.33 27.17 -4.40
N ALA A 129 -32.45 27.31 -3.68
CA ALA A 129 -32.90 28.60 -3.16
C ALA A 129 -32.12 29.03 -1.91
N SER A 130 -31.76 28.09 -1.03
CA SER A 130 -31.09 28.37 0.24
C SER A 130 -29.58 28.57 0.15
N ASN A 131 -28.98 28.41 -1.04
CA ASN A 131 -27.56 28.64 -1.28
C ASN A 131 -27.19 30.13 -1.13
N ARG A 132 -26.02 30.42 -0.55
CA ARG A 132 -25.55 31.80 -0.30
C ARG A 132 -25.30 32.60 -1.57
N LEU A 133 -25.01 31.95 -2.70
CA LEU A 133 -24.83 32.61 -4.01
C LEU A 133 -26.15 33.08 -4.63
N THR A 134 -27.28 32.53 -4.19
CA THR A 134 -28.63 32.89 -4.66
C THR A 134 -29.37 33.80 -3.69
N GLY A 135 -28.69 34.28 -2.64
CA GLY A 135 -29.26 35.12 -1.58
C GLY A 135 -29.81 34.35 -0.37
N GLY A 136 -29.62 33.02 -0.32
CA GLY A 136 -29.92 32.20 0.84
C GLY A 136 -28.82 32.29 1.92
N THR A 137 -28.96 31.47 2.97
CA THR A 137 -28.07 31.52 4.14
C THR A 137 -27.56 30.15 4.60
N GLU A 138 -28.05 29.05 4.04
CA GLU A 138 -27.82 27.72 4.59
C GLU A 138 -26.45 27.16 4.22
N TRP A 139 -26.06 27.22 2.94
CA TRP A 139 -24.87 26.53 2.42
C TRP A 139 -24.30 27.20 1.16
N GLY A 140 -23.13 26.76 0.72
CA GLY A 140 -22.47 27.21 -0.51
C GLY A 140 -21.59 28.45 -0.33
N ARG A 141 -20.93 28.83 -1.42
CA ARG A 141 -19.87 29.86 -1.51
C ARG A 141 -18.54 29.49 -0.86
N THR A 142 -18.54 28.85 0.31
CA THR A 142 -17.33 28.38 1.01
C THR A 142 -16.61 27.32 0.16
N LEU A 143 -15.27 27.33 0.10
CA LEU A 143 -14.51 26.33 -0.64
C LEU A 143 -14.47 24.99 0.10
N PHE A 144 -13.98 24.99 1.34
CA PHE A 144 -13.84 23.79 2.16
C PHE A 144 -15.19 23.08 2.37
N PHE A 145 -15.24 21.79 2.03
CA PHE A 145 -16.42 20.92 1.93
C PHE A 145 -17.52 21.38 0.95
N ASP A 146 -18.01 22.61 1.06
CA ASP A 146 -19.21 23.09 0.35
C ASP A 146 -19.09 22.94 -1.18
N THR A 147 -17.94 23.29 -1.77
CA THR A 147 -17.79 23.22 -3.24
C THR A 147 -17.82 21.82 -3.82
N THR A 148 -17.27 20.83 -3.10
CA THR A 148 -17.32 19.42 -3.51
C THR A 148 -18.77 18.95 -3.60
N PHE A 149 -19.58 19.24 -2.57
CA PHE A 149 -21.00 18.88 -2.57
C PHE A 149 -21.83 19.74 -3.54
N GLN A 150 -21.45 20.99 -3.76
CA GLN A 150 -22.08 21.86 -4.76
C GLN A 150 -21.91 21.31 -6.17
N LEU A 151 -20.75 20.72 -6.48
CA LEU A 151 -20.48 20.06 -7.75
C LEU A 151 -21.46 18.89 -7.97
N TYR A 152 -21.63 18.02 -6.97
CA TYR A 152 -22.60 16.91 -7.03
C TYR A 152 -24.04 17.40 -7.18
N PHE A 153 -24.40 18.44 -6.42
CA PHE A 153 -25.73 19.06 -6.47
C PHE A 153 -26.04 19.64 -7.86
N VAL A 154 -25.12 20.41 -8.44
CA VAL A 154 -25.28 20.99 -9.77
C VAL A 154 -25.40 19.89 -10.83
N LEU A 155 -24.58 18.85 -10.74
CA LEU A 155 -24.65 17.73 -11.68
C LEU A 155 -26.01 17.01 -11.60
N ALA A 156 -26.53 16.78 -10.40
CA ALA A 156 -27.85 16.21 -10.20
C ALA A 156 -28.96 17.07 -10.83
N ALA A 157 -28.91 18.39 -10.61
CA ALA A 157 -29.84 19.35 -11.19
C ALA A 157 -29.80 19.36 -12.73
N ARG A 158 -28.60 19.23 -13.32
CA ARG A 158 -28.42 19.18 -14.77
C ARG A 158 -28.93 17.88 -15.40
N LEU A 159 -28.81 16.74 -14.71
CA LEU A 159 -29.41 15.49 -15.16
C LEU A 159 -30.95 15.53 -15.15
N LEU A 160 -31.54 16.26 -14.20
CA LEU A 160 -32.99 16.43 -14.05
C LEU A 160 -33.51 17.78 -14.59
N TRP A 161 -32.77 18.42 -15.50
CA TRP A 161 -32.98 19.83 -15.87
C TRP A 161 -34.39 20.13 -16.40
N GLU A 162 -34.95 19.21 -17.17
CA GLU A 162 -36.28 19.36 -17.78
C GLU A 162 -37.41 19.25 -16.74
N GLN A 163 -37.17 18.60 -15.60
CA GLN A 163 -38.14 18.44 -14.51
C GLN A 163 -38.11 19.59 -13.50
N LEU A 164 -37.10 20.48 -13.56
CA LEU A 164 -36.97 21.61 -12.65
C LEU A 164 -37.84 22.80 -13.06
N ASP A 165 -38.40 23.51 -12.06
CA ASP A 165 -39.10 24.76 -12.30
C ASP A 165 -38.11 25.89 -12.73
N SER A 166 -38.65 26.94 -13.34
CA SER A 166 -37.82 28.04 -13.88
C SER A 166 -37.02 28.78 -12.80
N ALA A 167 -37.56 28.90 -11.60
CA ALA A 167 -36.88 29.52 -10.47
C ALA A 167 -35.67 28.70 -10.02
N THR A 168 -35.86 27.37 -9.89
CA THR A 168 -34.79 26.44 -9.52
C THR A 168 -33.69 26.42 -10.58
N ARG A 169 -34.04 26.37 -11.88
CA ARG A 169 -33.04 26.47 -12.96
C ARG A 169 -32.23 27.76 -12.89
N LYS A 170 -32.89 28.90 -12.71
CA LYS A 170 -32.22 30.20 -12.55
C LYS A 170 -31.27 30.21 -11.35
N ASN A 171 -31.68 29.63 -10.23
CA ASN A 171 -30.85 29.52 -9.04
C ASN A 171 -29.62 28.65 -9.30
N VAL A 172 -29.77 27.50 -9.98
CA VAL A 172 -28.64 26.63 -10.35
C VAL A 172 -27.67 27.34 -11.29
N ASP A 173 -28.15 28.06 -12.31
CA ASP A 173 -27.29 28.87 -13.20
C ASP A 173 -26.54 29.96 -12.41
N THR A 174 -27.19 30.57 -11.41
CA THR A 174 -26.58 31.57 -10.53
C THR A 174 -25.51 30.96 -9.62
N ILE A 175 -25.74 29.77 -9.06
CA ILE A 175 -24.74 29.03 -8.27
C ILE A 175 -23.50 28.74 -9.12
N VAL A 176 -23.71 28.24 -10.34
CA VAL A 176 -22.62 27.89 -11.28
C VAL A 176 -21.73 29.09 -11.59
N ALA A 177 -22.30 30.20 -12.05
CA ALA A 177 -21.53 31.39 -12.41
C ALA A 177 -20.99 32.13 -11.17
N GLY A 178 -21.76 32.13 -10.08
CA GLY A 178 -21.42 32.78 -8.82
C GLY A 178 -20.24 32.13 -8.13
N GLN A 179 -20.18 30.79 -8.08
CA GLN A 179 -19.07 30.07 -7.47
C GLN A 179 -17.79 30.25 -8.26
N ALA A 180 -17.85 30.05 -9.58
CA ALA A 180 -16.68 30.22 -10.44
C ALA A 180 -16.10 31.63 -10.32
N GLN A 181 -16.98 32.65 -10.31
CA GLN A 181 -16.55 34.02 -10.08
C GLN A 181 -15.95 34.24 -8.70
N TYR A 182 -16.57 33.69 -7.65
CA TYR A 182 -16.06 33.83 -6.28
C TYR A 182 -14.64 33.28 -6.19
N THR A 183 -14.41 32.05 -6.62
CA THR A 183 -13.09 31.43 -6.60
C THR A 183 -12.10 32.21 -7.45
N ALA A 184 -12.47 32.61 -8.68
CA ALA A 184 -11.58 33.39 -9.54
C ALA A 184 -11.18 34.73 -8.90
N SER A 185 -12.08 35.35 -8.13
CA SER A 185 -11.81 36.62 -7.43
C SER A 185 -10.84 36.49 -6.26
N LEU A 186 -10.65 35.28 -5.72
CA LEU A 186 -9.62 35.00 -4.71
C LEU A 186 -8.21 34.99 -5.34
N GLY A 187 -8.10 34.80 -6.65
CA GLY A 187 -6.81 34.64 -7.32
C GLY A 187 -6.06 33.42 -6.79
N THR A 188 -5.01 33.64 -6.01
CA THR A 188 -4.24 32.60 -5.32
C THR A 188 -4.28 32.74 -3.80
N ASP A 189 -5.15 33.59 -3.28
CA ASP A 189 -5.32 33.82 -1.85
C ASP A 189 -6.25 32.77 -1.22
N ASP A 190 -6.19 32.66 0.11
CA ASP A 190 -7.03 31.76 0.90
C ASP A 190 -8.50 32.17 0.86
N ASP A 191 -9.40 31.19 0.96
CA ASP A 191 -10.82 31.47 1.12
C ASP A 191 -11.11 31.91 2.56
N PRO A 192 -11.51 33.18 2.81
CA PRO A 192 -11.80 33.66 4.16
C PRO A 192 -13.00 32.94 4.81
N ALA A 193 -13.83 32.24 4.02
CA ALA A 193 -14.94 31.45 4.54
C ALA A 193 -14.54 30.03 4.97
N SER A 194 -13.32 29.59 4.67
CA SER A 194 -12.81 28.24 4.96
C SER A 194 -11.97 28.15 6.24
N GLY A 195 -11.86 29.24 7.01
CA GLY A 195 -11.12 29.26 8.27
C GLY A 195 -9.62 29.04 8.06
N ASP A 196 -9.02 28.12 8.81
CA ASP A 196 -7.59 27.79 8.74
C ASP A 196 -7.23 26.85 7.57
N TRP A 197 -8.21 26.42 6.77
CA TRP A 197 -7.98 25.60 5.58
C TRP A 197 -7.39 26.44 4.45
N THR A 198 -6.23 26.05 3.93
CA THR A 198 -5.46 26.84 2.96
C THR A 198 -4.66 25.95 1.99
N PRO A 199 -4.56 26.33 0.70
CA PRO A 199 -3.62 25.72 -0.25
C PRO A 199 -2.17 26.24 -0.10
N ASN A 200 -1.91 27.20 0.80
CA ASN A 200 -0.68 27.99 0.87
C ASN A 200 -0.36 28.71 -0.46
N GLY A 201 -1.40 29.27 -1.08
CA GLY A 201 -1.34 29.79 -2.45
C GLY A 201 -0.80 28.76 -3.45
N LEU A 202 0.12 29.16 -4.33
CA LEU A 202 0.78 28.24 -5.29
C LEU A 202 2.14 27.71 -4.81
N LYS A 203 2.45 27.86 -3.51
CA LYS A 203 3.63 27.19 -2.93
C LYS A 203 3.34 25.74 -2.61
N GLY A 204 2.11 25.46 -2.17
CA GLY A 204 1.68 24.14 -1.73
C GLY A 204 2.35 23.68 -0.44
N GLY A 205 2.58 22.38 -0.32
CA GLY A 205 3.27 21.73 0.79
C GLY A 205 3.45 20.25 0.49
N HIS A 206 4.53 19.63 0.97
CA HIS A 206 4.78 18.20 0.80
C HIS A 206 5.18 17.48 2.10
N VAL A 207 5.63 18.21 3.12
CA VAL A 207 6.00 17.65 4.44
C VAL A 207 4.86 17.88 5.42
N GLY A 208 4.42 16.84 6.10
CA GLY A 208 3.35 16.88 7.10
C GLY A 208 1.95 17.00 6.53
N ASP A 209 1.74 17.87 5.53
CA ASP A 209 0.40 18.25 5.08
C ASP A 209 0.44 18.73 3.62
N THR A 210 0.24 17.82 2.68
CA THR A 210 0.31 18.14 1.25
C THR A 210 -0.90 18.96 0.80
N LYS A 211 -0.68 19.95 -0.08
CA LYS A 211 -1.73 20.87 -0.55
C LYS A 211 -2.39 20.51 -1.89
N LEU A 212 -2.23 19.26 -2.30
CA LEU A 212 -2.78 18.74 -3.54
C LEU A 212 -4.31 18.76 -3.52
N GLU A 213 -4.94 18.29 -2.43
CA GLU A 213 -6.40 18.27 -2.28
C GLU A 213 -6.98 19.68 -2.31
N GLU A 214 -6.34 20.62 -1.61
CA GLU A 214 -6.78 22.00 -1.52
C GLU A 214 -6.71 22.71 -2.86
N MET A 215 -5.62 22.54 -3.61
CA MET A 215 -5.54 23.04 -4.99
C MET A 215 -6.62 22.42 -5.88
N GLY A 216 -6.91 21.13 -5.70
CA GLY A 216 -7.98 20.44 -6.40
C GLY A 216 -9.36 21.02 -6.11
N VAL A 217 -9.64 21.43 -4.87
CA VAL A 217 -10.91 22.08 -4.49
C VAL A 217 -11.10 23.42 -5.20
N TYR A 218 -10.04 24.22 -5.38
CA TYR A 218 -10.11 25.44 -6.20
C TYR A 218 -10.47 25.10 -7.66
N ALA A 219 -9.86 24.06 -8.24
CA ALA A 219 -10.21 23.60 -9.58
C ALA A 219 -11.68 23.12 -9.67
N GLN A 220 -12.15 22.34 -8.70
CA GLN A 220 -13.53 21.85 -8.61
C GLN A 220 -14.56 22.98 -8.59
N SER A 221 -14.27 24.05 -7.87
CA SER A 221 -15.18 25.20 -7.77
C SER A 221 -15.35 25.99 -9.09
N LEU A 222 -14.41 25.85 -10.02
CA LEU A 222 -14.41 26.52 -11.34
C LEU A 222 -15.01 25.65 -12.44
N ALA A 223 -14.87 24.32 -12.36
CA ALA A 223 -15.27 23.38 -13.42
C ALA A 223 -16.74 23.49 -13.86
N PRO A 224 -17.74 23.61 -12.96
CA PRO A 224 -19.13 23.81 -13.38
C PRO A 224 -19.34 25.10 -14.19
N GLY A 225 -18.67 26.20 -13.82
CA GLY A 225 -18.73 27.47 -14.56
C GLY A 225 -18.20 27.31 -15.99
N LEU A 226 -17.09 26.60 -16.13
CA LEU A 226 -16.50 26.32 -17.44
C LEU A 226 -17.35 25.42 -18.32
N ALA A 227 -18.00 24.41 -17.74
CA ALA A 227 -18.83 23.46 -18.47
C ALA A 227 -20.20 24.03 -18.87
N TRP A 228 -20.84 24.83 -18.00
CA TRP A 228 -22.25 25.20 -18.16
C TRP A 228 -22.51 26.68 -18.43
N ALA A 229 -21.54 27.58 -18.18
CA ALA A 229 -21.67 29.03 -18.39
C ALA A 229 -20.70 29.54 -19.48
N THR A 230 -20.64 28.84 -20.61
CA THR A 230 -19.69 29.11 -21.71
C THR A 230 -19.86 30.46 -22.40
N ALA A 231 -21.03 31.10 -22.26
CA ALA A 231 -21.32 32.42 -22.81
C ALA A 231 -21.05 33.58 -21.83
N ASP A 232 -20.62 33.29 -20.59
CA ASP A 232 -20.29 34.33 -19.62
C ASP A 232 -19.03 35.10 -20.06
N PRO A 233 -19.02 36.44 -20.02
CA PRO A 233 -17.86 37.24 -20.44
C PRO A 233 -16.58 36.97 -19.62
N ARG A 234 -16.70 36.35 -18.43
CA ARG A 234 -15.58 36.05 -17.53
C ARG A 234 -15.02 34.63 -17.72
N HIS A 235 -15.56 33.86 -18.67
CA HIS A 235 -15.19 32.46 -18.90
C HIS A 235 -13.69 32.25 -19.14
N ALA A 236 -13.04 33.16 -19.89
CA ALA A 236 -11.59 33.08 -20.13
C ALA A 236 -10.74 33.23 -18.86
N ASP A 237 -11.16 34.09 -17.93
CA ASP A 237 -10.49 34.28 -16.65
C ASP A 237 -10.64 33.04 -15.76
N TRP A 238 -11.83 32.44 -15.75
CA TRP A 238 -12.09 31.19 -15.05
C TRP A 238 -11.26 30.04 -15.63
N ALA A 239 -11.10 29.98 -16.95
CA ALA A 239 -10.31 28.94 -17.61
C ALA A 239 -8.81 29.08 -17.27
N ALA A 240 -8.30 30.30 -17.23
CA ALA A 240 -6.94 30.60 -16.80
C ALA A 240 -6.71 30.22 -15.32
N ALA A 241 -7.66 30.51 -14.43
CA ALA A 241 -7.61 30.12 -13.03
C ALA A 241 -7.65 28.59 -12.86
N PHE A 242 -8.56 27.91 -13.55
CA PHE A 242 -8.71 26.45 -13.50
C PHE A 242 -7.43 25.75 -13.94
N GLY A 243 -6.85 26.15 -15.07
CA GLY A 243 -5.59 25.57 -15.55
C GLY A 243 -4.42 25.83 -14.61
N ARG A 244 -4.40 26.99 -13.93
CA ARG A 244 -3.34 27.34 -12.95
C ARG A 244 -3.37 26.42 -11.73
N TRP A 245 -4.54 26.23 -11.13
CA TRP A 245 -4.70 25.34 -9.97
C TRP A 245 -4.42 23.88 -10.36
N THR A 246 -5.08 23.39 -11.42
CA THR A 246 -4.98 21.97 -11.82
C THR A 246 -3.56 21.55 -12.22
N ARG A 247 -2.79 22.40 -12.90
CA ARG A 247 -1.39 22.06 -13.26
C ARG A 247 -0.45 22.00 -12.05
N ASN A 248 -0.78 22.69 -10.95
CA ASN A 248 0.08 22.75 -9.75
C ASN A 248 -0.26 21.68 -8.70
N GLU A 249 -1.39 20.98 -8.81
CA GLU A 249 -1.82 19.94 -7.85
C GLU A 249 -0.70 18.93 -7.54
N ALA A 250 -0.02 18.42 -8.57
CA ALA A 250 1.08 17.47 -8.45
C ALA A 250 2.46 18.13 -8.67
N GLY A 251 2.63 19.39 -8.27
CA GLY A 251 3.85 20.16 -8.49
C GLY A 251 5.09 19.53 -7.84
N LEU A 252 6.17 19.42 -8.61
CA LEU A 252 7.49 18.96 -8.18
C LEU A 252 8.56 19.78 -8.92
N PRO A 253 9.21 20.76 -8.28
CA PRO A 253 10.09 21.71 -8.99
C PRO A 253 11.20 21.03 -9.81
N ALA A 254 11.83 19.97 -9.29
CA ALA A 254 12.88 19.24 -9.99
C ALA A 254 12.40 18.63 -11.32
N ALA A 255 11.13 18.19 -11.37
CA ALA A 255 10.49 17.61 -12.55
C ALA A 255 9.93 18.70 -13.47
N ASP A 256 9.19 19.64 -12.90
CA ASP A 256 8.43 20.66 -13.64
C ASP A 256 9.37 21.60 -14.40
N LEU A 257 10.44 22.07 -13.77
CA LEU A 257 11.44 22.94 -14.43
C LEU A 257 12.17 22.24 -15.59
N ALA A 258 12.23 20.91 -15.58
CA ALA A 258 12.80 20.12 -16.67
C ALA A 258 11.78 19.84 -17.81
N ASN A 259 10.51 20.23 -17.65
CA ASN A 259 9.44 19.92 -18.59
C ASN A 259 8.93 21.16 -19.36
N PRO A 260 9.33 21.35 -20.63
CA PRO A 260 8.86 22.46 -21.45
C PRO A 260 7.54 22.16 -22.17
N ALA A 261 6.88 21.03 -21.91
CA ALA A 261 5.61 20.69 -22.55
C ALA A 261 4.52 21.74 -22.25
N LEU A 262 3.67 22.02 -23.23
CA LEU A 262 2.54 22.93 -23.08
C LEU A 262 1.27 22.15 -22.71
N VAL A 263 0.59 22.60 -21.66
CA VAL A 263 -0.71 22.08 -21.21
C VAL A 263 -1.67 23.25 -21.07
N ASP A 264 -2.74 23.24 -21.88
CA ASP A 264 -3.64 24.38 -22.08
C ASP A 264 -2.87 25.67 -22.46
N GLY A 265 -1.87 25.51 -23.33
CA GLY A 265 -1.04 26.61 -23.85
C GLY A 265 0.01 27.16 -22.87
N VAL A 266 0.12 26.62 -21.65
CA VAL A 266 1.09 27.06 -20.63
C VAL A 266 2.13 25.98 -20.39
N ALA A 267 3.41 26.36 -20.30
CA ALA A 267 4.50 25.43 -20.03
C ALA A 267 4.40 24.83 -18.63
N VAL A 268 4.63 23.53 -18.50
CA VAL A 268 4.71 22.84 -17.19
C VAL A 268 5.80 23.46 -16.32
N SER A 269 6.92 23.89 -16.91
CA SER A 269 7.99 24.62 -16.23
C SER A 269 7.59 25.98 -15.63
N ALA A 270 6.36 26.45 -15.84
CA ALA A 270 5.81 27.63 -15.16
C ALA A 270 5.11 27.31 -13.83
N ASN A 271 4.96 26.02 -13.49
CA ASN A 271 4.46 25.59 -12.19
C ASN A 271 5.41 26.00 -11.06
N THR A 272 4.84 26.27 -9.88
CA THR A 272 5.60 26.76 -8.71
C THR A 272 5.36 25.95 -7.45
N ALA A 273 4.34 25.10 -7.42
CA ALA A 273 3.98 24.32 -6.24
C ALA A 273 4.99 23.19 -5.97
N THR A 274 5.13 22.84 -4.68
CA THR A 274 5.85 21.65 -4.24
C THR A 274 4.92 20.80 -3.37
N ASN A 275 4.23 19.86 -4.01
CA ASN A 275 3.28 18.95 -3.35
C ASN A 275 3.76 17.51 -3.28
N LEU A 276 4.76 17.13 -4.09
CA LEU A 276 5.32 15.79 -4.08
C LEU A 276 6.71 15.81 -3.42
N TYR A 277 7.04 14.73 -2.74
CA TYR A 277 8.45 14.37 -2.54
C TYR A 277 9.08 13.97 -3.88
N ASP A 278 10.40 14.08 -4.00
CA ASP A 278 11.14 13.68 -5.21
C ASP A 278 10.90 12.21 -5.62
N SER A 279 10.48 11.37 -4.68
CA SER A 279 10.12 9.96 -4.92
C SER A 279 8.69 9.79 -5.49
N PHE A 280 7.98 10.88 -5.78
CA PHE A 280 6.59 10.94 -6.27
C PHE A 280 5.60 10.27 -5.33
N ILE A 281 5.69 10.65 -4.06
CA ILE A 281 4.79 10.22 -2.99
C ILE A 281 4.19 11.45 -2.32
N VAL A 282 2.93 11.35 -1.90
CA VAL A 282 2.19 12.41 -1.19
C VAL A 282 2.08 12.06 0.28
N GLU A 283 2.34 13.04 1.13
CA GLU A 283 2.15 12.94 2.57
C GLU A 283 0.99 13.82 3.03
N ASN A 284 0.11 13.27 3.86
CA ASN A 284 -0.96 14.05 4.45
C ASN A 284 -1.15 13.71 5.94
N HIS A 285 -1.40 14.71 6.77
CA HIS A 285 -1.49 14.59 8.23
C HIS A 285 -0.37 13.74 8.87
N ASN A 286 0.88 14.02 8.50
CA ASN A 286 2.09 13.30 8.92
C ASN A 286 2.07 11.80 8.59
N SER A 287 1.25 11.37 7.62
CA SER A 287 1.11 9.98 7.22
C SER A 287 1.23 9.83 5.71
N PHE A 288 1.69 8.66 5.27
CA PHE A 288 1.52 8.26 3.90
C PHE A 288 0.17 7.56 3.73
N GLY A 289 -0.77 8.24 3.06
CA GLY A 289 -2.05 7.69 2.69
C GLY A 289 -2.19 7.67 1.17
N PRO A 290 -2.10 6.49 0.52
CA PRO A 290 -2.39 6.36 -0.90
C PRO A 290 -3.73 6.95 -1.35
N HIS A 291 -4.73 6.94 -0.44
CA HIS A 291 -6.00 7.63 -0.60
C HIS A 291 -5.84 9.09 -1.05
N TYR A 292 -4.93 9.83 -0.41
CA TYR A 292 -4.68 11.25 -0.70
C TYR A 292 -3.91 11.45 -2.00
N GLN A 293 -3.05 10.49 -2.39
CA GLN A 293 -2.42 10.51 -3.72
C GLN A 293 -3.46 10.39 -4.84
N ALA A 294 -4.51 9.59 -4.61
CA ALA A 294 -5.56 9.40 -5.59
C ALA A 294 -6.41 10.66 -5.82
N GLU A 295 -6.28 11.68 -4.96
CA GLU A 295 -7.06 12.92 -5.03
C GLU A 295 -6.86 13.66 -6.36
N LEU A 296 -5.67 13.57 -6.98
CA LEU A 296 -5.37 14.15 -8.30
C LEU A 296 -6.38 13.67 -9.37
N TRP A 297 -6.75 12.39 -9.32
CA TRP A 297 -7.71 11.80 -10.26
C TRP A 297 -9.14 11.85 -9.73
N ARG A 298 -9.33 11.89 -8.41
CA ARG A 298 -10.66 12.11 -7.81
C ARG A 298 -11.20 13.48 -8.21
N THR A 299 -10.39 14.53 -8.04
CA THR A 299 -10.68 15.88 -8.50
C THR A 299 -10.93 15.91 -10.01
N SER A 300 -10.09 15.26 -10.81
CA SER A 300 -10.30 15.21 -12.27
C SER A 300 -11.56 14.44 -12.68
N GLY A 301 -11.92 13.36 -11.98
CA GLY A 301 -13.17 12.62 -12.21
C GLY A 301 -14.40 13.48 -11.93
N ARG A 302 -14.39 14.21 -10.81
CA ARG A 302 -15.44 15.19 -10.45
C ARG A 302 -15.56 16.27 -11.54
N ASN A 303 -14.45 16.86 -11.95
CA ASN A 303 -14.42 17.91 -12.97
C ASN A 303 -14.90 17.40 -14.33
N ALA A 304 -14.38 16.26 -14.78
CA ALA A 304 -14.70 15.65 -16.08
C ALA A 304 -16.20 15.36 -16.22
N ALA A 305 -16.87 14.93 -15.14
CA ALA A 305 -18.29 14.64 -15.14
C ALA A 305 -19.15 15.82 -15.61
N HIS A 306 -18.76 17.06 -15.27
CA HIS A 306 -19.46 18.26 -15.72
C HIS A 306 -19.29 18.52 -17.21
N PHE A 307 -18.06 18.47 -17.73
CA PHE A 307 -17.80 18.68 -19.16
C PHE A 307 -18.48 17.62 -20.03
N ILE A 308 -18.35 16.35 -19.62
CA ILE A 308 -18.98 15.21 -20.29
C ILE A 308 -20.49 15.36 -20.34
N THR A 309 -21.12 15.68 -19.21
CA THR A 309 -22.59 15.81 -19.14
C THR A 309 -23.08 17.05 -19.89
N ALA A 310 -22.28 18.11 -19.96
CA ALA A 310 -22.56 19.31 -20.74
C ALA A 310 -22.29 19.16 -22.25
N GLY A 311 -21.73 18.03 -22.69
CA GLY A 311 -21.29 17.83 -24.07
C GLY A 311 -20.16 18.79 -24.50
N GLN A 312 -19.36 19.27 -23.54
CA GLN A 312 -18.23 20.16 -23.77
C GLN A 312 -16.91 19.38 -23.86
N PRO A 313 -15.93 19.86 -24.63
CA PRO A 313 -14.59 19.27 -24.63
C PRO A 313 -13.94 19.43 -23.24
N MET A 314 -13.26 18.39 -22.78
CA MET A 314 -12.48 18.45 -21.55
C MET A 314 -11.21 19.31 -21.74
N PRO A 315 -10.85 20.18 -20.76
CA PRO A 315 -9.55 20.86 -20.75
C PRO A 315 -8.38 19.88 -20.84
N GLN A 316 -7.29 20.28 -21.51
CA GLN A 316 -6.12 19.40 -21.72
C GLN A 316 -5.50 18.99 -20.37
N VAL A 317 -5.47 19.90 -19.39
CA VAL A 317 -4.89 19.63 -18.07
C VAL A 317 -5.51 18.44 -17.35
N LEU A 318 -6.76 18.07 -17.61
CA LEU A 318 -7.38 16.90 -16.98
C LEU A 318 -6.74 15.57 -17.45
N THR A 319 -6.26 15.51 -18.69
CA THR A 319 -5.69 14.28 -19.28
C THR A 319 -4.18 14.33 -19.49
N ALA A 320 -3.58 15.53 -19.43
CA ALA A 320 -2.15 15.78 -19.52
C ALA A 320 -1.62 16.40 -18.21
N GLN A 321 -1.98 15.80 -17.07
CA GLN A 321 -1.57 16.26 -15.74
C GLN A 321 -0.05 16.08 -15.54
N PRO A 322 0.71 17.14 -15.17
CA PRO A 322 2.12 17.02 -14.79
C PRO A 322 2.34 16.00 -13.68
N ASN A 323 3.42 15.22 -13.76
CA ASN A 323 3.83 14.22 -12.75
C ASN A 323 2.83 13.09 -12.45
N ALA A 324 1.67 13.03 -13.14
CA ALA A 324 0.64 12.03 -12.86
C ALA A 324 1.10 10.60 -13.13
N ALA A 325 1.86 10.36 -14.21
CA ALA A 325 2.30 9.00 -14.55
C ALA A 325 3.25 8.39 -13.49
N PRO A 326 4.30 9.07 -13.01
CA PRO A 326 5.10 8.59 -11.88
C PRO A 326 4.28 8.39 -10.59
N LEU A 327 3.37 9.32 -10.27
CA LEU A 327 2.50 9.19 -9.09
C LEU A 327 1.60 7.93 -9.20
N TRP A 328 1.08 7.64 -10.39
CA TRP A 328 0.29 6.43 -10.65
C TRP A 328 1.13 5.16 -10.49
N ARG A 329 2.39 5.17 -10.94
CA ARG A 329 3.33 4.05 -10.69
C ARG A 329 3.58 3.85 -9.19
N THR A 330 3.68 4.92 -8.40
CA THR A 330 3.77 4.83 -6.93
C THR A 330 2.55 4.11 -6.34
N LEU A 331 1.34 4.44 -6.80
CA LEU A 331 0.12 3.75 -6.37
C LEU A 331 0.07 2.27 -6.79
N GLN A 332 0.49 1.93 -8.00
CA GLN A 332 0.54 0.54 -8.46
C GLN A 332 1.43 -0.34 -7.56
N MET A 333 2.56 0.19 -7.08
CA MET A 333 3.48 -0.54 -6.19
C MET A 333 2.90 -0.84 -4.81
N VAL A 334 1.82 -0.18 -4.41
CA VAL A 334 1.13 -0.43 -3.13
C VAL A 334 -0.27 -1.00 -3.33
N MET A 335 -0.65 -1.41 -4.54
CA MET A 335 -1.99 -1.93 -4.81
C MET A 335 -2.20 -3.34 -4.22
N SER A 336 -3.37 -3.58 -3.63
CA SER A 336 -3.83 -4.89 -3.17
C SER A 336 -4.59 -5.67 -4.25
N ASP A 337 -4.98 -6.91 -3.95
CA ASP A 337 -5.86 -7.72 -4.78
C ASP A 337 -7.30 -7.16 -4.87
N SER A 338 -7.66 -6.23 -3.98
CA SER A 338 -8.93 -5.49 -3.99
C SER A 338 -8.98 -4.37 -5.03
N GLY A 339 -7.87 -4.05 -5.67
CA GLY A 339 -7.78 -2.86 -6.51
C GLY A 339 -7.80 -1.55 -5.73
N GLU A 340 -7.64 -1.63 -4.40
CA GLU A 340 -7.38 -0.49 -3.51
C GLU A 340 -5.90 -0.50 -3.09
N PRO A 341 -5.26 0.67 -2.90
CA PRO A 341 -3.93 0.72 -2.33
C PRO A 341 -3.88 0.33 -0.84
N LEU A 342 -2.86 -0.45 -0.46
CA LEU A 342 -2.50 -0.80 0.92
C LEU A 342 -2.00 0.42 1.70
N MET A 343 -2.52 0.64 2.92
CA MET A 343 -2.32 1.89 3.69
C MET A 343 -1.66 1.68 5.07
N PRO A 344 -0.34 1.42 5.15
CA PRO A 344 0.33 1.07 6.41
C PRO A 344 0.42 2.19 7.46
N MET A 345 0.05 3.43 7.12
CA MET A 345 0.16 4.60 7.99
C MET A 345 -1.17 5.34 8.20
N VAL A 346 -2.31 4.76 7.80
CA VAL A 346 -3.63 5.41 7.94
C VAL A 346 -4.55 4.53 8.75
N ALA A 347 -5.22 5.10 9.77
CA ALA A 347 -5.97 4.32 10.75
C ALA A 347 -7.42 3.99 10.34
N ASP A 348 -8.05 4.84 9.54
CA ASP A 348 -9.52 4.89 9.34
C ASP A 348 -9.93 4.95 7.86
N ARG A 349 -9.02 4.64 6.93
CA ARG A 349 -9.26 4.79 5.48
C ARG A 349 -9.15 3.50 4.67
N GLU A 350 -8.98 2.35 5.32
CA GLU A 350 -9.01 1.07 4.61
C GLU A 350 -10.45 0.71 4.21
N HIS A 351 -10.59 0.09 3.03
CA HIS A 351 -11.87 -0.43 2.54
C HIS A 351 -12.93 0.67 2.35
N LEU A 352 -12.49 1.85 1.88
CA LEU A 352 -13.35 2.97 1.48
C LEU A 352 -13.72 2.89 0.00
N TYR A 353 -14.09 1.70 -0.47
CA TYR A 353 -14.42 1.41 -1.86
C TYR A 353 -15.37 2.44 -2.49
N GLY A 354 -16.40 2.88 -1.75
CA GLY A 354 -17.35 3.87 -2.25
C GLY A 354 -16.72 5.22 -2.64
N ARG A 355 -15.55 5.55 -2.07
CA ARG A 355 -14.76 6.71 -2.46
C ARG A 355 -13.72 6.34 -3.52
N ASP A 356 -13.02 5.23 -3.39
CA ASP A 356 -11.85 4.97 -4.25
C ASP A 356 -12.16 4.51 -5.68
N VAL A 357 -13.44 4.32 -6.01
CA VAL A 357 -13.88 4.03 -7.38
C VAL A 357 -13.60 5.14 -8.38
N ILE A 358 -13.84 6.41 -8.02
CA ILE A 358 -13.81 7.50 -9.01
C ILE A 358 -12.41 7.81 -9.57
N PRO A 359 -11.29 7.81 -8.80
CA PRO A 359 -9.97 7.98 -9.40
C PRO A 359 -9.63 6.83 -10.37
N LEU A 360 -10.01 5.60 -10.04
CA LEU A 360 -9.80 4.43 -10.91
C LEU A 360 -10.67 4.50 -12.16
N ALA A 361 -11.95 4.86 -12.02
CA ALA A 361 -12.88 5.07 -13.13
C ALA A 361 -12.41 6.20 -14.06
N PHE A 362 -11.85 7.29 -13.51
CA PHE A 362 -11.28 8.37 -14.31
C PHE A 362 -10.10 7.86 -15.15
N LEU A 363 -9.10 7.24 -14.51
CA LEU A 363 -7.95 6.68 -15.21
C LEU A 363 -8.37 5.62 -16.25
N ALA A 364 -9.27 4.70 -15.89
CA ALA A 364 -9.72 3.67 -16.79
C ALA A 364 -10.52 4.26 -17.96
N GLN A 365 -11.60 4.99 -17.66
CA GLN A 365 -12.59 5.36 -18.65
C GLN A 365 -12.22 6.62 -19.42
N VAL A 366 -11.53 7.59 -18.81
CA VAL A 366 -11.11 8.84 -19.49
C VAL A 366 -9.75 8.70 -20.14
N THR A 367 -8.73 8.22 -19.41
CA THR A 367 -7.36 8.12 -19.98
C THR A 367 -7.12 6.81 -20.71
N GLY A 368 -7.96 5.79 -20.51
CA GLY A 368 -7.82 4.49 -21.16
C GLY A 368 -6.83 3.54 -20.47
N ASP A 369 -6.49 3.80 -19.21
CA ASP A 369 -5.51 3.00 -18.48
C ASP A 369 -6.07 1.61 -18.13
N ARG A 370 -5.45 0.56 -18.70
CA ARG A 370 -5.88 -0.83 -18.51
C ARG A 370 -5.58 -1.39 -17.12
N ALA A 371 -4.59 -0.83 -16.41
CA ALA A 371 -4.25 -1.23 -15.06
C ALA A 371 -5.28 -0.67 -14.06
N ALA A 372 -5.69 0.59 -14.26
CA ALA A 372 -6.81 1.18 -13.54
C ALA A 372 -8.13 0.44 -13.81
N ALA A 373 -8.38 0.03 -15.06
CA ALA A 373 -9.57 -0.76 -15.39
C ALA A 373 -9.61 -2.12 -14.66
N TRP A 374 -8.45 -2.75 -14.42
CA TRP A 374 -8.37 -3.95 -13.59
C TRP A 374 -8.68 -3.64 -12.12
N ALA A 375 -8.04 -2.62 -11.56
CA ALA A 375 -8.22 -2.23 -10.16
C ALA A 375 -9.68 -1.83 -9.89
N GLU A 376 -10.28 -1.06 -10.80
CA GLU A 376 -11.69 -0.68 -10.76
C GLU A 376 -12.61 -1.90 -10.75
N ALA A 377 -12.36 -2.89 -11.63
CA ALA A 377 -13.16 -4.10 -11.68
C ALA A 377 -13.03 -4.94 -10.39
N ALA A 378 -11.81 -5.09 -9.89
CA ALA A 378 -11.54 -5.80 -8.63
C ALA A 378 -12.28 -5.15 -7.45
N MET A 379 -12.29 -3.82 -7.39
CA MET A 379 -13.01 -3.07 -6.36
C MET A 379 -14.53 -3.21 -6.51
N ALA A 380 -15.04 -3.10 -7.75
CA ALA A 380 -16.47 -3.22 -8.03
C ALA A 380 -17.03 -4.58 -7.59
N GLU A 381 -16.30 -5.68 -7.82
CA GLU A 381 -16.69 -7.04 -7.40
C GLU A 381 -16.95 -7.15 -5.88
N ARG A 382 -16.34 -6.28 -5.07
CA ARG A 382 -16.42 -6.30 -3.60
C ARG A 382 -17.55 -5.44 -3.03
N LEU A 383 -18.07 -4.49 -3.80
CA LEU A 383 -19.07 -3.51 -3.33
C LEU A 383 -20.38 -4.15 -2.87
N LEU A 384 -20.86 -5.20 -3.55
CA LEU A 384 -22.12 -5.86 -3.19
C LEU A 384 -22.00 -6.67 -1.87
N PRO A 385 -21.00 -7.56 -1.69
CA PRO A 385 -20.69 -8.15 -0.38
C PRO A 385 -20.51 -7.11 0.71
N TYR A 386 -19.76 -6.04 0.43
CA TYR A 386 -19.52 -4.95 1.35
C TYR A 386 -20.84 -4.31 1.82
N GLN A 387 -21.75 -3.98 0.92
CA GLN A 387 -23.07 -3.42 1.27
C GLN A 387 -23.95 -4.39 2.08
N ALA A 388 -23.85 -5.69 1.81
CA ALA A 388 -24.62 -6.71 2.53
C ALA A 388 -24.16 -6.88 3.98
N TYR A 389 -22.87 -6.69 4.26
CA TYR A 389 -22.30 -6.77 5.60
C TYR A 389 -22.81 -5.66 6.52
N ALA A 390 -22.99 -5.95 7.82
CA ALA A 390 -23.54 -5.00 8.78
C ALA A 390 -22.54 -3.85 9.11
N PRO A 391 -23.00 -2.60 9.28
CA PRO A 391 -24.35 -2.09 9.00
C PRO A 391 -24.67 -2.13 7.51
N ALA A 392 -25.78 -2.79 7.15
CA ALA A 392 -26.14 -3.05 5.77
C ALA A 392 -26.50 -1.76 4.99
N ASN A 393 -26.42 -1.83 3.66
CA ASN A 393 -26.75 -0.77 2.70
C ASN A 393 -25.84 0.47 2.74
N ARG A 394 -24.72 0.42 3.46
CA ARG A 394 -23.74 1.50 3.59
C ARG A 394 -22.49 1.28 2.72
N LEU A 395 -21.88 2.38 2.27
CA LEU A 395 -20.72 2.45 1.36
C LEU A 395 -19.42 2.92 2.03
N ALA A 396 -19.49 3.50 3.22
CA ALA A 396 -18.32 4.01 3.96
C ALA A 396 -18.35 3.54 5.43
N LYS A 397 -18.64 2.26 5.68
CA LYS A 397 -18.87 1.74 7.04
C LYS A 397 -17.59 1.50 7.84
N PHE A 398 -16.47 1.20 7.18
CA PHE A 398 -15.19 0.92 7.84
C PHE A 398 -14.40 2.18 8.23
N SER A 399 -14.76 3.38 7.76
CA SER A 399 -14.22 4.63 8.34
C SER A 399 -14.74 4.91 9.74
N GLY A 400 -15.85 4.29 10.13
CA GLY A 400 -16.60 4.66 11.34
C GLY A 400 -17.38 5.98 11.21
N GLU A 401 -17.26 6.70 10.09
CA GLU A 401 -17.82 8.05 9.92
C GLU A 401 -18.92 8.10 8.85
N ALA A 402 -20.19 8.10 9.28
CA ALA A 402 -21.34 8.13 8.38
C ALA A 402 -21.44 9.39 7.50
N LYS A 403 -20.70 10.45 7.83
CA LYS A 403 -20.64 11.68 7.03
C LYS A 403 -20.08 11.48 5.61
N TYR A 404 -19.36 10.39 5.36
CA TYR A 404 -18.79 10.08 4.04
C TYR A 404 -19.76 9.37 3.08
N GLU A 405 -20.92 8.93 3.55
CA GLU A 405 -21.89 8.18 2.74
C GLU A 405 -22.48 9.00 1.56
N PRO A 406 -22.84 10.29 1.71
CA PRO A 406 -23.35 11.08 0.59
C PRO A 406 -22.29 11.27 -0.51
N GLU A 407 -21.03 11.50 -0.13
CA GLU A 407 -19.90 11.63 -1.05
C GLU A 407 -19.63 10.31 -1.79
N ALA A 408 -19.54 9.18 -1.07
CA ALA A 408 -19.34 7.87 -1.67
C ALA A 408 -20.45 7.51 -2.69
N ARG A 409 -21.72 7.82 -2.37
CA ARG A 409 -22.84 7.64 -3.31
C ARG A 409 -22.66 8.50 -4.57
N ALA A 410 -22.24 9.75 -4.42
CA ALA A 410 -22.01 10.67 -5.53
C ALA A 410 -20.86 10.19 -6.43
N GLU A 411 -19.78 9.66 -5.85
CA GLU A 411 -18.62 9.18 -6.59
C GLU A 411 -18.88 7.89 -7.37
N ILE A 412 -19.69 6.98 -6.83
CA ILE A 412 -20.21 5.82 -7.59
C ILE A 412 -21.08 6.29 -8.76
N ALA A 413 -21.92 7.32 -8.55
CA ALA A 413 -22.77 7.89 -9.60
C ALA A 413 -21.95 8.53 -10.73
N ILE A 414 -20.88 9.27 -10.39
CA ILE A 414 -19.96 9.82 -11.38
C ILE A 414 -19.23 8.70 -12.13
N SER A 415 -18.74 7.69 -11.42
CA SER A 415 -18.05 6.54 -12.04
C SER A 415 -18.95 5.86 -13.08
N TYR A 416 -20.22 5.65 -12.77
CA TYR A 416 -21.21 5.16 -13.73
C TYR A 416 -21.34 6.05 -14.98
N LEU A 417 -21.38 7.39 -14.82
CA LEU A 417 -21.45 8.32 -15.94
C LEU A 417 -20.19 8.28 -16.82
N LEU A 418 -19.00 8.09 -16.23
CA LEU A 418 -17.75 7.95 -16.99
C LEU A 418 -17.77 6.69 -17.87
N HIS A 419 -18.28 5.57 -17.37
CA HIS A 419 -18.48 4.35 -18.17
C HIS A 419 -19.44 4.58 -19.34
N ARG A 420 -20.57 5.25 -19.10
CA ARG A 420 -21.51 5.59 -20.19
C ARG A 420 -20.88 6.49 -21.24
N TRP A 421 -20.13 7.51 -20.82
CA TRP A 421 -19.40 8.37 -21.74
C TRP A 421 -18.42 7.57 -22.60
N ARG A 422 -17.63 6.69 -21.98
CA ARG A 422 -16.65 5.85 -22.67
C ARG A 422 -17.33 4.89 -23.67
N ALA A 423 -18.44 4.26 -23.27
CA ALA A 423 -19.24 3.43 -24.17
C ALA A 423 -19.76 4.20 -25.40
N ALA A 424 -20.06 5.50 -25.25
CA ALA A 424 -20.45 6.38 -26.34
C ALA A 424 -19.28 6.92 -27.19
N HIS A 425 -18.04 6.93 -26.67
CA HIS A 425 -16.89 7.62 -27.29
C HIS A 425 -15.67 6.73 -27.63
N GLY A 426 -15.77 5.41 -27.52
CA GLY A 426 -14.63 4.54 -27.82
C GLY A 426 -14.73 3.09 -27.38
N GLY A 427 -15.87 2.66 -26.84
CA GLY A 427 -16.08 1.29 -26.34
C GLY A 427 -15.39 1.01 -25.00
N VAL A 428 -15.48 -0.22 -24.52
CA VAL A 428 -15.03 -0.62 -23.17
C VAL A 428 -13.51 -0.77 -23.10
N VAL A 429 -12.89 -0.38 -21.98
CA VAL A 429 -11.47 -0.60 -21.70
C VAL A 429 -11.27 -2.05 -21.27
N ALA A 430 -10.49 -2.83 -22.03
CA ALA A 430 -10.15 -4.19 -21.62
C ALA A 430 -9.16 -4.16 -20.44
N PRO A 431 -9.55 -4.65 -19.24
CA PRO A 431 -8.66 -4.66 -18.08
C PRO A 431 -7.44 -5.56 -18.33
N LEU A 432 -6.36 -5.31 -17.58
CA LEU A 432 -5.31 -6.33 -17.41
C LEU A 432 -5.88 -7.52 -16.63
N SER A 433 -5.29 -8.70 -16.83
CA SER A 433 -5.42 -9.77 -15.83
C SER A 433 -4.64 -9.39 -14.56
N GLY A 434 -5.03 -9.94 -13.40
CA GLY A 434 -4.29 -9.70 -12.14
C GLY A 434 -2.81 -10.07 -12.27
N ARG A 435 -2.49 -11.14 -13.00
CA ARG A 435 -1.10 -11.53 -13.29
C ARG A 435 -0.35 -10.45 -14.09
N GLU A 436 -0.97 -9.89 -15.13
CA GLU A 436 -0.36 -8.81 -15.92
C GLU A 436 -0.22 -7.53 -15.11
N PHE A 437 -1.21 -7.22 -14.27
CA PHE A 437 -1.15 -6.07 -13.37
C PHE A 437 0.02 -6.19 -12.39
N PHE A 438 0.11 -7.29 -11.62
CA PHE A 438 1.18 -7.44 -10.64
C PHE A 438 2.54 -7.59 -11.30
N ALA A 439 2.66 -8.21 -12.47
CA ALA A 439 3.91 -8.22 -13.23
C ALA A 439 4.35 -6.81 -13.69
N ARG A 440 3.41 -5.88 -13.87
CA ARG A 440 3.70 -4.47 -14.18
C ARG A 440 4.03 -3.67 -12.91
N ALA A 441 3.37 -3.98 -11.79
CA ALA A 441 3.57 -3.31 -10.51
C ALA A 441 4.82 -3.81 -9.76
N GLU A 442 5.38 -4.96 -10.14
CA GLU A 442 6.61 -5.54 -9.60
C GLU A 442 7.75 -4.51 -9.55
N GLY A 443 8.39 -4.39 -8.39
CA GLY A 443 9.52 -3.49 -8.21
C GLY A 443 9.83 -3.18 -6.75
N VAL A 444 10.86 -2.36 -6.55
CA VAL A 444 11.30 -1.86 -5.24
C VAL A 444 11.45 -0.35 -5.26
N LYS A 445 11.06 0.31 -4.16
CA LYS A 445 11.32 1.74 -3.97
C LYS A 445 11.59 2.06 -2.49
N ASP A 446 12.68 2.79 -2.24
CA ASP A 446 12.87 3.55 -1.01
C ASP A 446 12.31 4.95 -1.25
N PHE A 447 11.29 5.35 -0.48
CA PHE A 447 10.70 6.68 -0.55
C PHE A 447 11.46 7.72 0.28
N ALA A 448 12.61 7.37 0.83
CA ALA A 448 13.50 8.16 1.68
C ALA A 448 12.98 8.34 3.12
N GLU A 449 13.78 9.02 3.94
CA GLU A 449 13.57 9.17 5.38
C GLU A 449 12.33 9.99 5.75
N GLY A 450 11.99 11.02 4.95
CA GLY A 450 10.81 11.87 5.18
C GLY A 450 9.50 11.07 5.18
N PRO A 451 9.16 10.41 4.06
CA PRO A 451 8.03 9.48 4.01
C PRO A 451 8.23 8.25 4.93
N GLY A 452 9.48 7.85 5.18
CA GLY A 452 9.82 6.77 6.09
C GLY A 452 9.30 5.40 5.62
N LEU A 453 9.28 5.16 4.31
CA LEU A 453 8.67 4.00 3.69
C LEU A 453 9.61 3.32 2.68
N VAL A 454 9.77 2.00 2.80
CA VAL A 454 10.38 1.15 1.76
C VAL A 454 9.34 0.14 1.33
N VAL A 455 9.13 -0.03 0.02
CA VAL A 455 8.15 -0.97 -0.53
C VAL A 455 8.82 -1.93 -1.50
N GLN A 456 8.38 -3.18 -1.45
CA GLN A 456 8.58 -4.14 -2.53
C GLN A 456 7.25 -4.79 -2.91
N GLN A 457 6.94 -4.73 -4.20
CA GLN A 457 5.82 -5.43 -4.82
C GLN A 457 6.38 -6.61 -5.61
N THR A 458 5.86 -7.81 -5.36
CA THR A 458 6.23 -9.03 -6.10
C THR A 458 5.00 -9.62 -6.79
N SER A 459 5.15 -10.68 -7.59
CA SER A 459 4.00 -11.41 -8.14
C SER A 459 3.22 -12.22 -7.10
N ALA A 460 3.77 -12.44 -5.90
CA ALA A 460 3.18 -13.32 -4.90
C ALA A 460 2.85 -12.63 -3.56
N ALA A 461 3.34 -11.42 -3.33
CA ALA A 461 3.13 -10.68 -2.10
C ALA A 461 3.51 -9.20 -2.25
N TRP A 462 2.97 -8.38 -1.36
CA TRP A 462 3.45 -7.04 -1.06
C TRP A 462 4.17 -7.02 0.29
N ALA A 463 5.20 -6.20 0.45
CA ALA A 463 5.83 -5.98 1.74
C ALA A 463 6.39 -4.55 1.87
N ALA A 464 6.45 -4.04 3.09
CA ALA A 464 6.99 -2.73 3.37
C ALA A 464 7.70 -2.60 4.72
N SER A 465 8.62 -1.66 4.83
CA SER A 465 9.21 -1.20 6.08
C SER A 465 8.81 0.25 6.35
N VAL A 466 8.21 0.50 7.51
CA VAL A 466 7.79 1.83 7.96
C VAL A 466 8.66 2.26 9.13
N SER A 467 9.35 3.38 8.98
CA SER A 467 10.18 4.00 10.01
C SER A 467 9.62 5.32 10.53
N LYS A 468 8.40 5.68 10.12
CA LYS A 468 7.77 6.95 10.48
C LYS A 468 7.25 6.92 11.93
N PRO A 469 7.47 7.96 12.74
CA PRO A 469 6.99 8.01 14.12
C PRO A 469 5.48 7.74 14.23
N GLY A 470 5.09 6.86 15.16
CA GLY A 470 3.69 6.45 15.37
C GLY A 470 3.21 5.29 14.50
N PHE A 471 3.93 4.96 13.42
CA PHE A 471 3.55 3.95 12.43
C PHE A 471 4.60 2.85 12.25
N VAL A 472 5.62 2.78 13.12
CA VAL A 472 6.82 1.96 12.93
C VAL A 472 6.48 0.48 12.86
N LYS A 473 6.67 -0.16 11.70
CA LYS A 473 6.34 -1.59 11.51
C LYS A 473 7.08 -2.18 10.31
N PHE A 474 7.18 -3.50 10.28
CA PHE A 474 7.43 -4.24 9.06
C PHE A 474 6.15 -4.94 8.64
N ALA A 475 5.71 -4.69 7.41
CA ALA A 475 4.43 -5.08 6.89
C ALA A 475 4.57 -6.09 5.75
N TRP A 476 3.58 -6.97 5.62
CA TRP A 476 3.57 -8.04 4.62
C TRP A 476 2.15 -8.50 4.33
N GLN A 477 1.78 -8.54 3.05
CA GLN A 477 0.49 -9.04 2.55
C GLN A 477 0.76 -10.12 1.50
N PRO A 478 0.77 -11.41 1.87
CA PRO A 478 0.89 -12.49 0.91
C PRO A 478 -0.34 -12.53 -0.01
N ALA A 479 -0.12 -12.91 -1.27
CA ALA A 479 -1.10 -12.85 -2.36
C ALA A 479 -1.73 -11.47 -2.59
N HIS A 480 -1.11 -10.41 -2.03
CA HIS A 480 -1.66 -9.05 -2.04
C HIS A 480 -3.02 -8.95 -1.33
N ASP A 481 -3.35 -9.93 -0.47
CA ASP A 481 -4.66 -10.10 0.16
C ASP A 481 -4.93 -8.96 1.16
N ASP A 482 -5.77 -8.02 0.73
CA ASP A 482 -6.21 -6.84 1.49
C ASP A 482 -6.95 -7.22 2.79
N TRP A 483 -7.62 -8.37 2.78
CA TRP A 483 -8.48 -8.87 3.86
C TRP A 483 -7.82 -9.98 4.66
N LEU A 484 -6.51 -10.20 4.54
CA LEU A 484 -5.80 -11.15 5.39
C LEU A 484 -5.29 -10.48 6.68
N PHE A 485 -4.14 -9.80 6.61
CA PHE A 485 -3.60 -9.11 7.78
C PHE A 485 -4.10 -7.66 7.81
N ALA A 486 -4.53 -7.20 8.98
CA ALA A 486 -4.85 -5.80 9.17
C ALA A 486 -3.55 -4.97 9.12
N LEU A 487 -3.54 -3.91 8.30
CA LEU A 487 -2.34 -3.15 7.97
C LEU A 487 -2.36 -1.71 8.51
N SER A 488 -3.55 -1.21 8.85
CA SER A 488 -3.83 0.17 9.24
C SER A 488 -2.87 0.77 10.25
N GLY A 489 -2.80 2.10 10.28
CA GLY A 489 -1.74 2.89 10.92
C GLY A 489 -1.28 2.40 12.29
N ASN A 490 -2.19 2.18 13.24
CA ASN A 490 -1.85 1.76 14.61
C ASN A 490 -1.75 0.23 14.82
N THR A 491 -1.96 -0.56 13.78
CA THR A 491 -1.92 -2.03 13.86
C THR A 491 -0.46 -2.51 13.81
N PRO A 492 0.05 -3.21 14.85
CA PRO A 492 1.37 -3.82 14.80
C PRO A 492 1.41 -4.98 13.79
N MET A 493 2.62 -5.43 13.46
CA MET A 493 2.83 -6.62 12.61
C MET A 493 4.06 -7.37 13.13
N PHE A 494 5.18 -7.44 12.40
CA PHE A 494 6.38 -8.13 12.92
C PHE A 494 7.02 -7.44 14.13
N LEU A 495 6.84 -6.13 14.28
CA LEU A 495 7.17 -5.43 15.52
C LEU A 495 6.00 -5.52 16.51
N PRO A 496 6.28 -5.60 17.83
CA PRO A 496 5.25 -5.70 18.86
C PRO A 496 4.41 -4.43 19.04
N SER A 497 4.87 -3.28 18.54
CA SER A 497 4.17 -1.99 18.65
C SER A 497 4.58 -1.03 17.53
N THR A 498 3.64 -0.16 17.13
CA THR A 498 3.92 0.93 16.17
C THR A 498 4.56 2.17 16.80
N GLY A 499 4.63 2.20 18.14
CA GLY A 499 5.14 3.32 18.93
C GLY A 499 6.65 3.30 19.21
N ALA A 500 7.39 2.32 18.67
CA ALA A 500 8.84 2.21 18.86
C ALA A 500 9.57 3.47 18.34
N LYS A 501 10.62 3.93 19.04
CA LYS A 501 11.36 5.12 18.62
C LYS A 501 12.54 4.73 17.74
N VAL A 502 12.51 5.15 16.48
CA VAL A 502 13.61 4.93 15.54
C VAL A 502 14.77 5.89 15.83
N GLN A 503 15.93 5.34 16.20
CA GLN A 503 17.20 6.06 16.43
C GLN A 503 18.17 5.96 15.25
N GLY A 504 17.88 5.09 14.29
CA GLY A 504 18.69 4.90 13.09
C GLY A 504 18.00 3.96 12.11
N ARG A 505 18.22 4.19 10.83
CA ARG A 505 17.66 3.44 9.71
C ARG A 505 18.76 3.16 8.69
N SER A 506 18.92 1.90 8.32
CA SER A 506 19.75 1.47 7.19
C SER A 506 18.89 0.74 6.18
N VAL A 507 19.02 1.09 4.90
CA VAL A 507 18.25 0.49 3.80
C VAL A 507 19.16 0.19 2.63
N THR A 508 19.04 -1.02 2.11
CA THR A 508 19.60 -1.42 0.81
C THR A 508 18.46 -1.88 -0.09
N THR A 509 18.40 -1.32 -1.30
CA THR A 509 17.48 -1.78 -2.35
C THR A 509 18.27 -2.43 -3.48
N TYR A 510 17.75 -3.56 -3.97
CA TYR A 510 18.29 -4.30 -5.10
C TYR A 510 17.25 -4.23 -6.21
N ARG A 511 17.64 -3.77 -7.40
CA ARG A 511 16.76 -3.65 -8.57
C ARG A 511 17.13 -4.71 -9.60
N LYS A 512 16.15 -5.42 -10.14
CA LYS A 512 16.37 -6.53 -11.09
C LYS A 512 17.20 -6.14 -12.29
N ILE A 513 16.98 -4.96 -12.85
CA ILE A 513 17.72 -4.45 -14.00
C ILE A 513 19.22 -4.25 -13.72
N ARG A 514 19.59 -3.83 -12.51
CA ARG A 514 20.97 -3.55 -12.11
C ARG A 514 21.60 -4.76 -11.43
N ASP A 515 20.91 -5.32 -10.44
CA ASP A 515 21.41 -6.30 -9.48
C ASP A 515 21.02 -7.74 -9.82
N GLY A 516 20.13 -7.94 -10.78
CA GLY A 516 19.66 -9.26 -11.23
C GLY A 516 18.55 -9.87 -10.37
N LEU A 517 18.06 -9.13 -9.36
CA LEU A 517 16.88 -9.45 -8.56
C LEU A 517 16.26 -8.17 -7.98
N ASP A 518 14.97 -8.22 -7.65
CA ASP A 518 14.29 -7.21 -6.83
C ASP A 518 14.26 -7.68 -5.37
N ALA A 519 14.87 -6.91 -4.46
CA ALA A 519 14.89 -7.19 -3.03
C ALA A 519 15.03 -5.91 -2.21
N THR A 520 14.58 -5.93 -0.96
CA THR A 520 14.82 -4.87 0.01
C THR A 520 15.41 -5.44 1.29
N ALA A 521 16.32 -4.72 1.91
CA ALA A 521 16.86 -5.03 3.24
C ALA A 521 16.84 -3.76 4.08
N THR A 522 16.09 -3.77 5.18
CA THR A 522 15.96 -2.66 6.11
C THR A 522 16.40 -3.10 7.49
N LEU A 523 17.14 -2.25 8.20
CA LEU A 523 17.40 -2.43 9.63
C LEU A 523 17.11 -1.14 10.38
N LEU A 524 16.39 -1.27 11.48
CA LEU A 524 16.03 -0.19 12.40
C LEU A 524 16.78 -0.38 13.71
N ARG A 525 17.50 0.66 14.13
CA ARG A 525 17.96 0.80 15.51
C ARG A 525 16.84 1.50 16.28
N LEU A 526 16.25 0.80 17.22
CA LEU A 526 15.20 1.29 18.09
C LEU A 526 15.79 1.66 19.45
N ASP A 527 15.04 2.40 20.27
CA ASP A 527 15.41 2.66 21.66
C ASP A 527 15.43 1.41 22.53
N SER A 528 14.74 0.34 22.12
CA SER A 528 14.68 -0.94 22.82
C SER A 528 15.51 -2.06 22.19
N GLY A 529 16.21 -1.84 21.07
CA GLY A 529 17.01 -2.88 20.42
C GLY A 529 17.19 -2.70 18.92
N PHE A 530 17.40 -3.79 18.21
CA PHE A 530 17.59 -3.81 16.75
C PHE A 530 16.59 -4.75 16.11
N ALA A 531 16.02 -4.33 14.98
CA ALA A 531 15.13 -5.17 14.19
C ALA A 531 15.38 -4.96 12.70
N GLY A 532 15.47 -6.05 11.95
CA GLY A 532 15.72 -6.06 10.53
C GLY A 532 14.65 -6.83 9.76
N PHE A 533 14.48 -6.44 8.51
CA PHE A 533 13.49 -7.02 7.61
C PHE A 533 14.02 -7.09 6.18
N THR A 534 13.95 -8.27 5.55
CA THR A 534 14.21 -8.43 4.13
C THR A 534 12.95 -8.89 3.39
N THR A 535 12.80 -8.40 2.17
CA THR A 535 11.80 -8.89 1.21
C THR A 535 12.52 -9.47 0.01
N LEU A 536 12.06 -10.64 -0.45
CA LEU A 536 12.74 -11.44 -1.45
C LEU A 536 11.92 -11.55 -2.75
N PRO A 537 12.55 -11.88 -3.90
CA PRO A 537 11.86 -11.95 -5.19
C PRO A 537 10.64 -12.88 -5.24
N SER A 538 10.61 -13.89 -4.36
CA SER A 538 9.51 -14.85 -4.26
C SER A 538 8.29 -14.32 -3.50
N GLY A 539 8.36 -13.11 -2.92
CA GLY A 539 7.37 -12.57 -2.00
C GLY A 539 7.57 -13.01 -0.55
N ALA A 540 8.55 -13.89 -0.29
CA ALA A 540 8.93 -14.27 1.07
C ALA A 540 9.62 -13.11 1.79
N VAL A 541 9.44 -13.06 3.11
CA VAL A 541 10.06 -12.05 3.98
C VAL A 541 10.85 -12.73 5.08
N VAL A 542 11.90 -12.06 5.57
CA VAL A 542 12.63 -12.49 6.78
C VAL A 542 12.69 -11.34 7.76
N TYR A 543 12.18 -11.56 8.96
CA TYR A 543 12.29 -10.64 10.09
C TYR A 543 13.30 -11.20 11.09
N ALA A 544 14.18 -10.37 11.63
CA ALA A 544 15.09 -10.75 12.69
C ALA A 544 15.20 -9.63 13.72
N THR A 545 15.25 -9.99 15.00
CA THR A 545 15.26 -9.01 16.10
C THR A 545 16.21 -9.41 17.20
N SER A 546 16.72 -8.42 17.94
CA SER A 546 17.43 -8.64 19.20
C SER A 546 16.49 -8.89 20.39
N GLY A 547 15.17 -8.84 20.17
CA GLY A 547 14.13 -8.85 21.21
C GLY A 547 13.81 -7.43 21.67
N THR A 548 12.90 -6.76 20.96
CA THR A 548 12.63 -5.33 21.16
C THR A 548 11.54 -5.07 22.20
N ALA A 549 10.62 -6.01 22.42
CA ALA A 549 9.70 -6.02 23.56
C ALA A 549 9.12 -7.42 23.83
N ALA A 550 8.29 -7.55 24.87
CA ALA A 550 7.53 -8.76 25.10
C ALA A 550 6.45 -8.97 24.01
N GLY A 551 6.15 -10.22 23.66
CA GLY A 551 5.17 -10.54 22.63
C GLY A 551 5.63 -10.12 21.23
N GLU A 552 6.87 -10.48 20.86
CA GLU A 552 7.45 -10.03 19.60
C GLU A 552 6.65 -10.60 18.41
N GLY A 553 6.35 -9.73 17.43
CA GLY A 553 5.50 -10.04 16.29
C GLY A 553 4.04 -10.23 16.68
N GLN A 554 3.20 -9.21 16.46
CA GLN A 554 1.76 -9.25 16.68
C GLN A 554 1.04 -8.98 15.35
N LEU A 555 0.61 -10.02 14.66
CA LEU A 555 -0.11 -9.92 13.39
C LEU A 555 -1.61 -10.02 13.67
N ARG A 556 -2.34 -8.94 13.39
CA ARG A 556 -3.81 -8.95 13.42
C ARG A 556 -4.37 -9.42 12.08
N ILE A 557 -5.42 -10.22 12.12
CA ILE A 557 -6.06 -10.86 10.97
C ILE A 557 -7.51 -10.40 10.88
N HIS A 558 -8.01 -10.07 9.69
CA HIS A 558 -9.44 -9.79 9.56
C HIS A 558 -10.26 -11.08 9.73
N ASN A 559 -11.10 -11.17 10.76
CA ASN A 559 -11.99 -12.31 10.98
C ASN A 559 -13.44 -11.80 11.11
N LEU A 560 -14.18 -11.83 9.99
CA LEU A 560 -15.53 -11.23 9.86
C LEU A 560 -16.48 -12.21 9.16
N THR A 561 -17.78 -11.98 9.31
CA THR A 561 -18.86 -12.69 8.61
C THR A 561 -19.33 -11.88 7.40
N MET A 562 -18.46 -11.74 6.39
CA MET A 562 -18.72 -11.00 5.15
C MET A 562 -18.59 -11.92 3.92
N PRO A 563 -19.58 -12.80 3.68
CA PRO A 563 -19.52 -13.79 2.61
C PRO A 563 -19.44 -13.11 1.23
N GLY A 564 -18.64 -13.71 0.33
CA GLY A 564 -18.31 -13.13 -0.98
C GLY A 564 -16.94 -12.48 -1.03
N LEU A 565 -16.29 -12.28 0.12
CA LEU A 565 -14.89 -11.91 0.22
C LEU A 565 -14.06 -13.08 0.75
N ALA A 566 -12.88 -13.26 0.17
CA ALA A 566 -12.05 -14.42 0.42
C ALA A 566 -11.62 -14.46 1.90
N GLY A 567 -12.03 -15.51 2.63
CA GLY A 567 -11.56 -15.74 4.01
C GLY A 567 -12.42 -15.06 5.07
N LEU A 568 -13.49 -14.36 4.69
CA LEU A 568 -14.43 -13.70 5.59
C LEU A 568 -15.75 -14.46 5.70
N GLU A 569 -15.65 -15.77 5.94
CA GLU A 569 -16.79 -16.68 6.04
C GLU A 569 -17.30 -16.85 7.49
N GLY A 570 -16.87 -15.99 8.41
CA GLY A 570 -17.24 -16.02 9.83
C GLY A 570 -16.32 -16.85 10.73
N SER A 571 -15.19 -17.34 10.21
CA SER A 571 -14.14 -17.99 11.02
C SER A 571 -12.81 -18.06 10.28
N ARG A 572 -11.71 -18.16 11.03
CA ARG A 572 -10.35 -18.42 10.53
C ARG A 572 -9.81 -19.76 11.04
N THR A 573 -8.96 -20.42 10.25
CA THR A 573 -8.32 -21.68 10.60
C THR A 573 -6.81 -21.51 10.72
N TYR A 574 -6.27 -21.96 11.85
CA TYR A 574 -4.86 -21.92 12.18
C TYR A 574 -4.34 -23.35 12.29
N THR A 575 -3.22 -23.66 11.65
CA THR A 575 -2.61 -25.00 11.71
C THR A 575 -1.15 -24.91 12.10
N ALA A 576 -0.75 -25.68 13.11
CA ALA A 576 0.62 -25.76 13.63
C ALA A 576 1.03 -27.23 13.87
N ALA A 577 2.16 -27.46 14.51
CA ALA A 577 2.66 -28.81 14.79
C ALA A 577 1.74 -29.60 15.74
N GLU A 578 1.09 -28.89 16.67
CA GLU A 578 0.24 -29.43 17.74
C GLU A 578 -1.19 -29.74 17.25
N GLY A 579 -1.58 -29.21 16.10
CA GLY A 579 -2.92 -29.43 15.52
C GLY A 579 -3.44 -28.19 14.81
N SER A 580 -4.76 -28.16 14.63
CA SER A 580 -5.47 -27.02 14.04
C SER A 580 -6.51 -26.47 15.00
N ALA A 581 -6.65 -25.14 15.03
CA ALA A 581 -7.70 -24.43 15.73
C ALA A 581 -8.56 -23.66 14.73
N ARG A 582 -9.88 -23.70 14.91
CA ARG A 582 -10.83 -22.87 14.17
C ARG A 582 -11.38 -21.81 15.12
N VAL A 583 -11.24 -20.55 14.74
CA VAL A 583 -11.64 -19.40 15.54
C VAL A 583 -12.78 -18.68 14.85
N ASP A 584 -13.94 -18.68 15.47
CA ASP A 584 -15.11 -17.96 14.98
C ASP A 584 -14.90 -16.44 15.06
N SER A 585 -15.45 -15.71 14.10
CA SER A 585 -15.40 -14.26 14.10
C SER A 585 -16.24 -13.68 15.23
N ALA A 586 -15.88 -12.49 15.71
CA ALA A 586 -16.59 -11.83 16.80
C ALA A 586 -18.07 -11.53 16.46
N ASP A 587 -18.35 -11.30 15.19
CA ASP A 587 -19.67 -10.97 14.62
C ASP A 587 -20.49 -12.20 14.19
N SER A 588 -19.97 -13.43 14.37
CA SER A 588 -20.65 -14.68 14.00
C SER A 588 -21.92 -14.96 14.81
N GLY A 589 -22.10 -14.29 15.95
CA GLY A 589 -23.18 -14.56 16.90
C GLY A 589 -22.93 -15.78 17.80
N ASN A 590 -21.79 -16.47 17.63
CA ASN A 590 -21.37 -17.59 18.49
C ASN A 590 -20.54 -17.13 19.70
N THR A 591 -20.24 -15.84 19.81
CA THR A 591 -19.48 -15.27 20.93
C THR A 591 -20.41 -14.96 22.11
N THR A 592 -20.09 -15.48 23.29
CA THR A 592 -20.94 -15.45 24.51
C THR A 592 -20.99 -14.09 25.24
N ALA A 593 -20.87 -12.97 24.52
CA ALA A 593 -20.96 -11.64 25.14
C ALA A 593 -22.44 -11.24 25.36
N GLY A 594 -23.03 -11.68 26.47
CA GLY A 594 -24.36 -11.22 26.91
C GLY A 594 -24.33 -9.81 27.52
N PRO A 595 -25.47 -9.10 27.58
CA PRO A 595 -25.57 -7.81 28.25
C PRO A 595 -25.46 -7.97 29.78
N GLY A 596 -24.37 -7.48 30.37
CA GLY A 596 -24.10 -7.49 31.82
C GLY A 596 -22.62 -7.17 32.13
N PRO A 597 -22.25 -6.94 33.41
CA PRO A 597 -20.84 -6.85 33.80
C PRO A 597 -20.12 -8.17 33.45
N ARG A 598 -18.96 -8.07 32.79
CA ARG A 598 -18.19 -9.26 32.40
C ARG A 598 -17.62 -9.90 33.66
N VAL A 599 -17.87 -11.20 33.85
CA VAL A 599 -17.30 -11.98 34.94
C VAL A 599 -16.35 -13.01 34.34
N ASP A 600 -15.07 -12.86 34.64
CA ASP A 600 -14.04 -13.81 34.22
C ASP A 600 -13.73 -14.73 35.41
N THR A 601 -14.22 -15.97 35.36
CA THR A 601 -13.88 -17.02 36.32
C THR A 601 -12.78 -17.90 35.73
N LEU A 602 -11.57 -17.76 36.26
CA LEU A 602 -10.36 -18.38 35.75
C LEU A 602 -9.99 -19.58 36.62
N ALA A 603 -9.92 -20.76 36.02
CA ALA A 603 -9.32 -21.95 36.65
C ALA A 603 -7.81 -21.92 36.44
N LEU A 604 -7.03 -22.14 37.49
CA LEU A 604 -5.57 -22.02 37.50
C LEU A 604 -4.95 -23.36 37.92
N PRO A 605 -3.69 -23.64 37.53
CA PRO A 605 -2.90 -24.67 38.20
C PRO A 605 -2.87 -24.37 39.71
N ARG A 606 -3.22 -25.35 40.54
CA ARG A 606 -3.23 -25.17 42.00
C ARG A 606 -1.86 -24.75 42.49
N ALA A 607 -1.78 -23.57 43.11
CA ALA A 607 -0.53 -22.97 43.57
C ALA A 607 -0.72 -22.29 44.94
N SER A 608 0.38 -22.01 45.62
CA SER A 608 0.37 -21.34 46.93
C SER A 608 1.23 -20.09 46.86
N PHE A 609 0.61 -18.93 47.08
CA PHE A 609 1.28 -17.62 47.07
C PHE A 609 0.67 -16.71 48.13
N ARG A 610 1.43 -15.70 48.59
CA ARG A 610 0.93 -14.67 49.51
C ARG A 610 0.21 -13.56 48.78
N HIS A 611 0.74 -13.13 47.65
CA HIS A 611 0.19 -12.05 46.84
C HIS A 611 -0.35 -12.59 45.52
N VAL A 612 -1.50 -12.07 45.09
CA VAL A 612 -2.12 -12.40 43.80
C VAL A 612 -2.45 -11.11 43.07
N ARG A 613 -2.09 -11.02 41.79
CA ARG A 613 -2.23 -9.79 40.98
C ARG A 613 -2.86 -10.06 39.63
N MET A 614 -3.67 -9.11 39.16
CA MET A 614 -4.03 -8.96 37.74
C MET A 614 -3.08 -7.92 37.14
N GLN A 615 -2.37 -8.32 36.09
CA GLN A 615 -1.46 -7.50 35.32
C GLN A 615 -2.06 -7.28 33.92
N GLY A 616 -2.41 -6.04 33.61
CA GLY A 616 -2.96 -5.67 32.31
C GLY A 616 -2.00 -5.99 31.15
N ILE A 617 -2.57 -6.37 30.02
CA ILE A 617 -1.89 -6.46 28.72
C ILE A 617 -2.57 -5.52 27.72
N LEU A 618 -3.90 -5.57 27.61
CA LEU A 618 -4.69 -4.68 26.75
C LEU A 618 -5.96 -4.25 27.48
N GLY A 619 -6.02 -2.98 27.86
CA GLY A 619 -7.16 -2.38 28.55
C GLY A 619 -8.27 -1.97 27.59
N HIS A 620 -9.40 -1.52 28.15
CA HIS A 620 -10.45 -0.89 27.38
C HIS A 620 -9.90 0.39 26.70
N PRO A 621 -10.05 0.57 25.38
CA PRO A 621 -9.38 1.64 24.62
C PRO A 621 -9.61 3.05 25.18
N GLN A 622 -10.81 3.31 25.73
CA GLN A 622 -11.20 4.61 26.26
C GLN A 622 -11.02 4.75 27.78
N TYR A 623 -11.06 3.64 28.51
CA TYR A 623 -11.28 3.66 29.96
C TYR A 623 -10.21 2.91 30.76
N GLY A 624 -9.28 2.23 30.10
CA GLY A 624 -8.23 1.44 30.73
C GLY A 624 -8.83 0.22 31.44
N TYR A 625 -8.63 0.14 32.74
CA TYR A 625 -9.04 -1.01 33.57
C TYR A 625 -9.97 -0.56 34.70
N SER A 626 -11.07 -1.28 34.89
CA SER A 626 -11.94 -1.10 36.07
C SER A 626 -12.59 -2.41 36.52
N LEU A 627 -12.49 -2.69 37.82
CA LEU A 627 -12.98 -3.92 38.45
C LEU A 627 -13.90 -3.60 39.63
N TYR A 628 -15.04 -4.27 39.69
CA TYR A 628 -15.91 -4.34 40.87
C TYR A 628 -15.38 -5.36 41.88
N THR A 629 -14.82 -6.49 41.44
CA THR A 629 -14.39 -7.56 42.35
C THR A 629 -13.13 -8.26 41.86
N PHE A 630 -12.21 -8.55 42.80
CA PHE A 630 -11.07 -9.44 42.63
C PHE A 630 -11.13 -10.50 43.72
N ALA A 631 -11.59 -11.70 43.36
CA ALA A 631 -11.73 -12.80 44.30
C ALA A 631 -10.72 -13.91 44.02
N VAL A 632 -10.16 -14.54 45.07
CA VAL A 632 -9.22 -15.67 45.00
C VAL A 632 -9.85 -16.85 45.74
N ARG A 633 -9.96 -18.03 45.13
CA ARG A 633 -10.71 -19.17 45.69
C ARG A 633 -9.96 -20.49 45.58
N ASP A 634 -10.24 -21.37 46.55
CA ASP A 634 -9.93 -22.79 46.52
C ASP A 634 -11.19 -23.57 46.08
N GLY A 635 -11.23 -23.98 44.81
CA GLY A 635 -12.41 -24.46 44.11
C GLY A 635 -13.29 -23.33 43.55
N ALA A 636 -14.02 -23.60 42.46
CA ALA A 636 -14.88 -22.61 41.80
C ALA A 636 -15.93 -21.99 42.75
N ASP A 637 -16.48 -22.80 43.65
CA ASP A 637 -17.47 -22.41 44.67
C ASP A 637 -16.85 -22.16 46.06
N GLY A 638 -15.52 -22.07 46.14
CA GLY A 638 -14.79 -21.85 47.39
C GLY A 638 -15.02 -20.48 48.02
N THR A 639 -14.69 -20.35 49.31
CA THR A 639 -14.68 -19.05 50.00
C THR A 639 -13.67 -18.11 49.34
N ASP A 640 -14.05 -16.84 49.18
CA ASP A 640 -13.14 -15.81 48.69
C ASP A 640 -12.08 -15.46 49.74
N LEU A 641 -10.84 -15.82 49.46
CA LEU A 641 -9.66 -15.61 50.28
C LEU A 641 -9.15 -14.15 50.21
N ALA A 642 -9.57 -13.40 49.19
CA ALA A 642 -9.23 -11.98 49.01
C ALA A 642 -10.17 -11.04 49.77
N LEU A 643 -11.36 -11.50 50.18
CA LEU A 643 -12.36 -10.68 50.86
C LEU A 643 -11.80 -10.07 52.16
N GLY A 644 -11.87 -8.74 52.27
CA GLY A 644 -11.37 -7.95 53.40
C GLY A 644 -9.83 -7.91 53.52
N ARG A 645 -9.10 -8.36 52.50
CA ARG A 645 -7.63 -8.28 52.45
C ARG A 645 -7.13 -6.92 51.97
N VAL A 646 -5.82 -6.68 52.11
CA VAL A 646 -5.20 -5.44 51.65
C VAL A 646 -4.98 -5.52 50.15
N ALA A 647 -5.57 -4.58 49.40
CA ALA A 647 -5.37 -4.46 47.96
C ALA A 647 -4.60 -3.18 47.61
N THR A 648 -3.74 -3.26 46.60
CA THR A 648 -2.99 -2.12 46.04
C THR A 648 -3.07 -2.15 44.51
N ALA A 649 -2.83 -1.03 43.85
CA ALA A 649 -2.88 -0.93 42.40
C ALA A 649 -1.84 0.05 41.86
N SER A 650 -1.59 0.00 40.55
CA SER A 650 -0.67 0.90 39.86
C SER A 650 -1.08 2.37 39.96
N SER A 651 -2.39 2.64 39.92
CA SER A 651 -2.99 3.96 40.10
C SER A 651 -4.48 3.83 40.42
N ALA A 652 -5.10 4.93 40.85
CA ALA A 652 -6.53 4.99 41.13
C ALA A 652 -7.13 6.34 40.76
N ALA A 653 -8.35 6.35 40.20
CA ALA A 653 -9.16 7.55 40.12
C ALA A 653 -9.66 7.96 41.53
N PRO A 654 -9.92 9.25 41.80
CA PRO A 654 -10.41 9.70 43.10
C PRO A 654 -11.67 8.93 43.55
N GLY A 655 -11.59 8.27 44.70
CA GLY A 655 -12.69 7.47 45.27
C GLY A 655 -12.84 6.05 44.71
N SER A 656 -11.95 5.61 43.82
CA SER A 656 -11.99 4.27 43.17
C SER A 656 -10.69 3.50 43.41
N GLY A 657 -10.30 3.39 44.69
CA GLY A 657 -9.09 2.68 45.12
C GLY A 657 -9.20 1.15 44.99
N ALA A 658 -8.06 0.46 45.12
CA ALA A 658 -7.98 -1.00 44.96
C ALA A 658 -8.79 -1.76 46.01
N GLU A 659 -8.91 -1.21 47.22
CA GLU A 659 -9.66 -1.78 48.35
C GLU A 659 -11.13 -2.06 48.02
N ARG A 660 -11.68 -1.33 47.04
CA ARG A 660 -13.04 -1.50 46.54
C ARG A 660 -13.28 -2.85 45.85
N THR A 661 -12.23 -3.51 45.37
CA THR A 661 -12.36 -4.82 44.72
C THR A 661 -12.48 -6.00 45.68
N VAL A 662 -12.26 -5.75 46.97
CA VAL A 662 -12.19 -6.77 48.03
C VAL A 662 -13.06 -6.42 49.24
N ASP A 663 -13.95 -5.43 49.12
CA ASP A 663 -14.83 -4.98 50.23
C ASP A 663 -16.19 -5.69 50.28
N GLY A 664 -16.49 -6.51 49.27
CA GLY A 664 -17.75 -7.25 49.16
C GLY A 664 -18.94 -6.42 48.67
N ASP A 665 -18.73 -5.16 48.26
CA ASP A 665 -19.76 -4.29 47.69
C ASP A 665 -19.68 -4.26 46.15
N GLY A 666 -20.62 -4.94 45.50
CA GLY A 666 -20.70 -5.00 44.04
C GLY A 666 -21.02 -3.67 43.33
N ALA A 667 -21.28 -2.58 44.06
CA ALA A 667 -21.45 -1.24 43.51
C ALA A 667 -20.17 -0.40 43.57
N SER A 668 -19.16 -0.84 44.32
CA SER A 668 -17.90 -0.15 44.53
C SER A 668 -16.83 -0.72 43.59
N ARG A 669 -15.90 0.11 43.09
CA ARG A 669 -14.93 -0.33 42.08
C ARG A 669 -13.57 0.32 42.20
N TRP A 670 -12.56 -0.41 41.73
CA TRP A 670 -11.28 0.16 41.33
C TRP A 670 -11.36 0.68 39.90
N ALA A 671 -10.72 1.81 39.63
CA ALA A 671 -10.40 2.25 38.28
C ALA A 671 -9.05 2.95 38.22
N VAL A 672 -8.32 2.70 37.13
CA VAL A 672 -7.08 3.42 36.84
C VAL A 672 -7.31 4.93 36.76
N ALA A 673 -6.27 5.70 37.11
CA ALA A 673 -6.32 7.16 37.03
C ALA A 673 -6.59 7.62 35.58
N VAL A 674 -7.33 8.72 35.42
CA VAL A 674 -7.73 9.23 34.09
C VAL A 674 -6.54 9.44 33.16
N GLY A 675 -5.43 9.98 33.68
CA GLY A 675 -4.20 10.22 32.92
C GLY A 675 -3.40 8.96 32.56
N GLU A 676 -3.76 7.80 33.11
CA GLU A 676 -3.09 6.52 32.86
C GLU A 676 -3.97 5.52 32.10
N ARG A 677 -5.12 5.93 31.57
CA ARG A 677 -6.04 5.01 30.84
C ARG A 677 -5.42 4.39 29.59
N SER A 678 -4.42 5.03 29.00
CA SER A 678 -3.64 4.50 27.86
C SER A 678 -2.50 3.57 28.27
N ARG A 679 -2.21 3.45 29.57
CA ARG A 679 -1.18 2.55 30.10
C ARG A 679 -1.68 1.11 29.99
N GLN A 680 -1.04 0.32 29.14
CA GLN A 680 -1.44 -1.07 28.88
C GLN A 680 -1.10 -2.01 30.04
N ASP A 681 -0.10 -1.70 30.85
CA ASP A 681 0.42 -2.55 31.93
C ASP A 681 -0.05 -2.12 33.34
N SER A 682 -1.22 -1.50 33.47
CA SER A 682 -1.82 -1.24 34.79
C SER A 682 -2.11 -2.54 35.54
N TRP A 683 -2.07 -2.52 36.87
CA TRP A 683 -2.21 -3.72 37.69
C TRP A 683 -2.97 -3.47 39.00
N LEU A 684 -3.57 -4.53 39.54
CA LEU A 684 -4.18 -4.60 40.88
C LEU A 684 -3.74 -5.88 41.59
N SER A 685 -3.28 -5.77 42.84
CA SER A 685 -2.71 -6.83 43.66
C SER A 685 -3.41 -6.94 45.01
N VAL A 686 -3.55 -8.15 45.53
CA VAL A 686 -4.11 -8.45 46.86
C VAL A 686 -3.08 -9.22 47.68
N ASP A 687 -2.81 -8.76 48.91
CA ASP A 687 -2.02 -9.50 49.93
C ASP A 687 -2.95 -10.38 50.78
N LEU A 688 -2.87 -11.69 50.61
CA LEU A 688 -3.66 -12.67 51.35
C LEU A 688 -3.21 -12.81 52.82
N GLY A 689 -2.09 -12.18 53.21
CA GLY A 689 -1.50 -12.17 54.54
C GLY A 689 -0.43 -13.23 54.74
N THR A 690 -0.67 -14.45 54.22
CA THR A 690 0.29 -15.56 54.22
C THR A 690 0.18 -16.36 52.92
N ALA A 691 1.22 -17.12 52.57
CA ALA A 691 1.15 -18.04 51.44
C ALA A 691 -0.03 -19.03 51.63
N THR A 692 -0.99 -18.97 50.70
CA THR A 692 -2.25 -19.72 50.77
C THR A 692 -2.49 -20.44 49.45
N ALA A 693 -2.94 -21.69 49.51
CA ALA A 693 -3.26 -22.46 48.30
C ALA A 693 -4.60 -22.04 47.69
N PHE A 694 -4.64 -21.88 46.37
CA PHE A 694 -5.83 -21.57 45.60
C PHE A 694 -5.72 -22.16 44.18
N ASP A 695 -6.83 -22.23 43.48
CA ASP A 695 -6.89 -22.69 42.08
C ASP A 695 -7.91 -21.92 41.23
N HIS A 696 -8.56 -20.90 41.76
CA HIS A 696 -9.46 -20.03 41.00
C HIS A 696 -9.23 -18.55 41.32
N VAL A 697 -9.38 -17.71 40.29
CA VAL A 697 -9.52 -16.25 40.44
C VAL A 697 -10.76 -15.79 39.68
N THR A 698 -11.54 -14.91 40.29
CA THR A 698 -12.73 -14.32 39.64
C THR A 698 -12.59 -12.80 39.58
N LEU A 699 -12.68 -12.26 38.37
CA LEU A 699 -12.66 -10.82 38.11
C LEU A 699 -14.04 -10.37 37.63
N VAL A 700 -14.66 -9.43 38.33
CA VAL A 700 -15.92 -8.81 37.91
C VAL A 700 -15.60 -7.42 37.39
N TRP A 701 -15.79 -7.20 36.09
CA TRP A 701 -15.43 -5.96 35.41
C TRP A 701 -16.60 -4.96 35.35
N GLU A 702 -16.26 -3.68 35.33
CA GLU A 702 -17.16 -2.64 34.81
C GLU A 702 -17.22 -2.73 33.26
N SER A 703 -17.97 -1.84 32.61
CA SER A 703 -17.93 -1.60 31.16
C SER A 703 -16.51 -1.43 30.60
N ALA A 704 -15.55 -1.00 31.43
CA ALA A 704 -14.13 -0.89 31.10
C ALA A 704 -13.36 -2.21 31.32
N ALA A 705 -13.89 -3.32 30.79
CA ALA A 705 -13.26 -4.63 30.90
C ALA A 705 -11.98 -4.72 30.06
N ALA A 706 -10.91 -5.29 30.62
CA ALA A 706 -9.67 -5.52 29.86
C ALA A 706 -9.89 -6.54 28.74
N SER A 707 -9.35 -6.31 27.55
CA SER A 707 -9.39 -7.32 26.48
C SER A 707 -8.34 -8.41 26.68
N ALA A 708 -7.23 -8.12 27.38
CA ALA A 708 -6.24 -9.12 27.76
C ALA A 708 -5.50 -8.75 29.05
N TYR A 709 -5.16 -9.76 29.87
CA TYR A 709 -4.41 -9.60 31.12
C TYR A 709 -3.79 -10.94 31.58
N ARG A 710 -2.90 -10.89 32.58
CA ARG A 710 -2.37 -12.07 33.28
C ARG A 710 -2.81 -12.06 34.73
N VAL A 711 -3.00 -13.23 35.31
CA VAL A 711 -3.04 -13.40 36.77
C VAL A 711 -1.70 -13.97 37.21
N GLN A 712 -1.14 -13.41 38.27
CA GLN A 712 0.18 -13.73 38.77
C GLN A 712 0.15 -13.99 40.27
N GLY A 713 1.04 -14.86 40.75
CA GLY A 713 1.29 -15.12 42.15
C GLY A 713 2.69 -14.65 42.58
N SER A 714 2.84 -14.23 43.83
CA SER A 714 4.13 -13.83 44.40
C SER A 714 4.19 -14.12 45.90
N ASP A 715 5.37 -14.48 46.42
CA ASP A 715 5.60 -14.69 47.85
C ASP A 715 6.00 -13.40 48.58
N ASP A 716 6.57 -12.44 47.87
CA ASP A 716 7.15 -11.20 48.41
C ASP A 716 6.45 -9.91 47.91
N GLY A 717 5.60 -10.02 46.89
CA GLY A 717 4.94 -8.89 46.24
C GLY A 717 5.82 -8.15 45.22
N GLU A 718 7.05 -8.60 45.03
CA GLU A 718 8.05 -7.99 44.14
C GLU A 718 8.36 -8.89 42.94
N ASN A 719 8.56 -10.18 43.17
CA ASN A 719 8.85 -11.19 42.16
C ASN A 719 7.60 -11.99 41.82
N TRP A 720 7.13 -11.89 40.57
CA TRP A 720 5.84 -12.42 40.14
C TRP A 720 5.99 -13.61 39.21
N THR A 721 5.16 -14.63 39.43
CA THR A 721 5.04 -15.82 38.58
C THR A 721 3.70 -15.79 37.86
N ASP A 722 3.70 -15.91 36.53
CA ASP A 722 2.47 -16.02 35.73
C ASP A 722 1.72 -17.33 36.05
N LEU A 723 0.44 -17.21 36.37
CA LEU A 723 -0.45 -18.35 36.66
C LEU A 723 -1.35 -18.68 35.47
N ILE A 724 -1.93 -17.65 34.85
CA ILE A 724 -2.74 -17.75 33.64
C ILE A 724 -2.72 -16.44 32.87
N ARG A 725 -3.04 -16.52 31.58
CA ARG A 725 -3.34 -15.38 30.71
C ARG A 725 -4.79 -15.47 30.24
N PHE A 726 -5.45 -14.33 30.16
CA PHE A 726 -6.78 -14.20 29.58
C PHE A 726 -6.76 -13.29 28.34
N PRO A 727 -7.49 -13.65 27.25
CA PRO A 727 -8.05 -14.98 27.03
C PRO A 727 -6.92 -16.03 26.98
N GLU A 728 -7.28 -17.29 27.22
CA GLU A 728 -6.37 -18.39 26.86
C GLU A 728 -6.17 -18.41 25.35
N ALA A 729 -5.02 -18.91 24.91
CA ALA A 729 -4.73 -19.01 23.48
C ALA A 729 -5.61 -20.08 22.83
N ASP A 730 -6.21 -19.77 21.68
CA ASP A 730 -6.93 -20.75 20.85
C ASP A 730 -5.98 -21.83 20.30
N LEU A 731 -4.71 -21.45 20.10
CA LEU A 731 -3.63 -22.35 19.69
C LEU A 731 -2.31 -21.86 20.26
N THR A 732 -1.51 -22.75 20.84
CA THR A 732 -0.12 -22.50 21.23
C THR A 732 0.77 -23.52 20.54
N SER A 733 1.88 -23.06 19.96
CA SER A 733 2.82 -23.88 19.18
C SER A 733 4.25 -23.69 19.66
N ARG A 734 4.92 -24.81 19.95
CA ARG A 734 6.38 -24.90 20.14
C ARG A 734 7.08 -25.54 18.95
N GLY A 735 6.31 -25.97 17.94
CA GLY A 735 6.84 -26.52 16.70
C GLY A 735 7.49 -25.48 15.76
N GLY A 736 7.41 -24.20 16.08
CA GLY A 736 8.10 -23.13 15.35
C GLY A 736 7.49 -22.82 13.98
N TRP A 737 6.22 -23.14 13.73
CA TRP A 737 5.52 -22.73 12.51
C TRP A 737 4.01 -22.61 12.68
N LEU A 738 3.40 -21.82 11.80
CA LEU A 738 1.96 -21.57 11.70
C LEU A 738 1.55 -21.41 10.23
N SER A 739 0.45 -22.06 9.86
CA SER A 739 -0.32 -21.78 8.65
C SER A 739 -1.61 -21.06 9.03
N VAL A 740 -1.91 -19.95 8.35
CA VAL A 740 -3.17 -19.20 8.46
C VAL A 740 -3.98 -19.46 7.19
N ASP A 741 -5.10 -20.18 7.30
CA ASP A 741 -6.04 -20.54 6.23
C ASP A 741 -5.43 -21.22 4.98
N GLY A 742 -4.19 -21.71 5.04
CA GLY A 742 -3.48 -22.09 3.82
C GLY A 742 -2.98 -20.91 2.97
N ARG A 743 -3.15 -19.67 3.45
CA ARG A 743 -2.87 -18.40 2.73
C ARG A 743 -1.58 -17.71 3.15
N ALA A 744 -1.15 -17.90 4.40
CA ALA A 744 0.13 -17.39 4.88
C ALA A 744 0.86 -18.45 5.72
N GLY A 745 2.15 -18.61 5.45
CA GLY A 745 3.04 -19.46 6.22
C GLY A 745 4.00 -18.63 7.05
N LEU A 746 4.15 -18.99 8.32
CA LEU A 746 5.09 -18.37 9.25
C LEU A 746 5.96 -19.46 9.84
N VAL A 747 7.28 -19.29 9.79
CA VAL A 747 8.26 -20.16 10.45
C VAL A 747 9.05 -19.32 11.44
N VAL A 748 9.00 -19.68 12.71
CA VAL A 748 9.69 -19.00 13.81
C VAL A 748 10.88 -19.85 14.23
N ARG A 749 12.06 -19.24 14.25
CA ARG A 749 13.33 -19.88 14.59
C ARG A 749 14.01 -19.13 15.72
N ASP A 750 14.84 -19.84 16.46
CA ASP A 750 15.67 -19.32 17.56
C ASP A 750 14.89 -18.76 18.77
N ALA A 751 13.55 -18.89 18.79
CA ALA A 751 12.68 -18.48 19.88
C ALA A 751 12.57 -19.57 20.95
N GLY A 752 12.66 -19.19 22.23
CA GLY A 752 12.34 -20.04 23.37
C GLY A 752 10.87 -19.94 23.79
N ASN A 753 10.22 -18.81 23.52
CA ASN A 753 8.79 -18.62 23.74
C ASN A 753 7.97 -19.37 22.68
N PRO A 754 6.74 -19.81 23.02
CA PRO A 754 5.84 -20.38 22.03
C PRO A 754 5.28 -19.29 21.10
N LEU A 755 4.88 -19.70 19.89
CA LEU A 755 3.94 -18.96 19.07
C LEU A 755 2.52 -19.18 19.61
N ALA A 756 1.65 -18.16 19.57
CA ALA A 756 0.29 -18.26 20.07
C ALA A 756 -0.74 -17.55 19.17
N VAL A 757 -1.98 -18.02 19.20
CA VAL A 757 -3.14 -17.43 18.52
C VAL A 757 -4.18 -17.05 19.58
N TYR A 758 -4.66 -15.81 19.52
CA TYR A 758 -5.71 -15.26 20.36
C TYR A 758 -6.75 -14.57 19.49
N GLY A 759 -7.83 -15.26 19.16
CA GLY A 759 -8.88 -14.74 18.30
C GLY A 759 -8.35 -14.37 16.91
N ASP A 760 -8.30 -13.07 16.66
CA ASP A 760 -7.83 -12.43 15.44
C ASP A 760 -6.36 -11.98 15.51
N VAL A 761 -5.61 -12.36 16.55
CA VAL A 761 -4.20 -11.98 16.75
C VAL A 761 -3.28 -13.20 16.81
N VAL A 762 -2.21 -13.16 16.02
CA VAL A 762 -1.09 -14.09 16.10
C VAL A 762 0.09 -13.41 16.79
N VAL A 763 0.63 -14.03 17.83
CA VAL A 763 1.86 -13.60 18.51
C VAL A 763 2.99 -14.57 18.16
N LEU A 764 4.05 -14.09 17.50
CA LEU A 764 5.12 -14.94 16.97
C LEU A 764 6.07 -15.47 18.05
N SER A 765 6.28 -14.70 19.12
CA SER A 765 7.01 -15.10 20.33
C SER A 765 6.25 -14.57 21.56
N ASP A 766 5.36 -15.40 22.11
CA ASP A 766 4.50 -15.02 23.24
C ASP A 766 5.19 -15.23 24.59
N GLY A 767 5.92 -14.20 25.03
CA GLY A 767 6.66 -14.20 26.28
C GLY A 767 7.49 -12.94 26.46
N PRO A 768 8.47 -12.94 27.39
CA PRO A 768 9.44 -11.87 27.54
C PRO A 768 10.22 -11.62 26.24
N ALA A 769 10.78 -10.42 26.10
CA ALA A 769 11.57 -10.06 24.93
C ALA A 769 12.74 -11.03 24.72
N GLU A 770 12.87 -11.57 23.51
CA GLU A 770 13.95 -12.48 23.13
C GLU A 770 14.33 -12.27 21.66
N ALA A 771 15.55 -12.66 21.30
CA ALA A 771 15.99 -12.64 19.91
C ALA A 771 15.35 -13.80 19.14
N LEU A 772 14.86 -13.54 17.94
CA LEU A 772 14.31 -14.57 17.06
C LEU A 772 14.50 -14.21 15.58
N THR A 773 14.29 -15.22 14.72
CA THR A 773 14.22 -15.07 13.27
C THR A 773 12.88 -15.62 12.79
N VAL A 774 12.18 -14.88 11.93
CA VAL A 774 10.89 -15.29 11.36
C VAL A 774 10.99 -15.29 9.84
N GLU A 775 10.53 -16.36 9.21
CA GLU A 775 10.40 -16.50 7.76
C GLU A 775 8.92 -16.47 7.39
N GLY A 776 8.49 -15.45 6.64
CA GLY A 776 7.15 -15.35 6.07
C GLY A 776 7.12 -15.94 4.66
N HIS A 777 6.25 -16.92 4.44
CA HIS A 777 6.10 -17.65 3.18
C HIS A 777 4.74 -17.33 2.54
N PRO A 778 4.69 -16.85 1.27
CA PRO A 778 3.44 -16.53 0.61
C PRO A 778 2.50 -17.72 0.41
N SER A 779 3.06 -18.93 0.34
CA SER A 779 2.25 -20.15 0.46
C SER A 779 1.99 -20.42 1.93
N GLY A 780 0.72 -20.51 2.29
CA GLY A 780 0.31 -20.99 3.60
C GLY A 780 0.02 -22.49 3.65
N ASP A 781 0.26 -23.28 2.58
CA ASP A 781 0.00 -24.72 2.60
C ASP A 781 0.69 -25.37 3.82
N PRO A 782 -0.05 -25.97 4.77
CA PRO A 782 0.55 -26.53 5.98
C PRO A 782 1.66 -27.56 5.72
N VAL A 783 1.60 -28.30 4.61
CA VAL A 783 2.63 -29.27 4.22
C VAL A 783 3.91 -28.56 3.82
N GLU A 784 3.81 -27.49 3.03
CA GLU A 784 4.96 -26.70 2.59
C GLU A 784 5.59 -25.92 3.74
N VAL A 785 4.76 -25.31 4.60
CA VAL A 785 5.22 -24.54 5.77
C VAL A 785 5.92 -25.46 6.77
N ARG A 786 5.34 -26.63 7.06
CA ARG A 786 6.00 -27.64 7.90
C ARG A 786 7.31 -28.13 7.30
N ALA A 787 7.36 -28.34 5.98
CA ALA A 787 8.58 -28.74 5.29
C ALA A 787 9.66 -27.66 5.42
N ALA A 788 9.31 -26.38 5.25
CA ALA A 788 10.22 -25.25 5.44
C ALA A 788 10.74 -25.18 6.89
N ALA A 789 9.86 -25.34 7.88
CA ALA A 789 10.24 -25.38 9.30
C ALA A 789 11.21 -26.52 9.64
N SER A 790 11.11 -27.65 8.94
CA SER A 790 12.01 -28.81 9.13
C SER A 790 13.40 -28.65 8.52
N LEU A 791 13.64 -27.61 7.72
CA LEU A 791 14.95 -27.35 7.13
C LEU A 791 15.91 -26.77 8.18
N ASP A 792 17.15 -27.26 8.18
CA ASP A 792 18.23 -26.66 8.95
C ASP A 792 18.48 -25.21 8.50
N ALA A 793 18.52 -24.30 9.47
CA ALA A 793 18.75 -22.88 9.24
C ALA A 793 20.26 -22.55 9.21
N PRO A 794 20.68 -21.49 8.49
CA PRO A 794 22.04 -20.99 8.56
C PRO A 794 22.35 -20.41 9.94
N HIS A 795 23.59 -20.57 10.41
CA HIS A 795 24.03 -20.10 11.72
C HIS A 795 25.32 -19.27 11.59
N ALA A 796 25.31 -18.06 12.15
CA ALA A 796 26.48 -17.20 12.19
C ALA A 796 27.35 -17.49 13.43
N ALA A 797 28.67 -17.48 13.28
CA ALA A 797 29.59 -17.66 14.40
C ALA A 797 29.53 -16.50 15.41
N ASN A 798 29.15 -15.29 14.96
CA ASN A 798 28.91 -14.15 15.84
C ASN A 798 27.42 -14.10 16.21
N PRO A 799 27.06 -14.12 17.51
CA PRO A 799 25.66 -14.14 17.96
C PRO A 799 24.88 -12.86 17.67
N ALA A 800 25.55 -11.75 17.34
CA ALA A 800 24.89 -10.52 16.88
C ALA A 800 24.36 -10.62 15.43
N VAL A 801 24.80 -11.63 14.67
CA VAL A 801 24.38 -11.84 13.29
C VAL A 801 23.32 -12.91 13.21
N ARG A 802 22.22 -12.60 12.52
CA ARG A 802 21.18 -13.57 12.14
C ARG A 802 21.19 -13.78 10.63
N ALA A 803 20.81 -14.98 10.21
CA ALA A 803 20.82 -15.38 8.82
C ALA A 803 19.61 -16.25 8.47
N SER A 804 19.15 -16.18 7.23
CA SER A 804 18.15 -17.10 6.67
C SER A 804 18.43 -17.37 5.20
N THR A 805 18.03 -18.56 4.72
CA THR A 805 18.05 -18.92 3.29
C THR A 805 16.65 -19.00 2.68
N ALA A 806 15.63 -18.54 3.40
CA ALA A 806 14.26 -18.44 2.90
C ALA A 806 14.22 -17.70 1.56
N GLY A 807 13.27 -18.07 0.70
CA GLY A 807 13.17 -17.50 -0.64
C GLY A 807 14.36 -17.77 -1.58
N GLY A 808 15.32 -18.61 -1.20
CA GLY A 808 16.46 -19.02 -2.04
C GLY A 808 17.63 -18.03 -2.08
N HIS A 809 17.60 -16.98 -1.26
CA HIS A 809 18.66 -15.98 -1.11
C HIS A 809 19.13 -15.93 0.34
N LEU A 810 20.35 -15.44 0.58
CA LEU A 810 20.88 -15.36 1.94
C LEU A 810 20.56 -13.97 2.52
N SER A 811 19.62 -13.92 3.45
CA SER A 811 19.35 -12.73 4.25
C SER A 811 20.31 -12.69 5.44
N LEU A 812 20.91 -11.52 5.70
CA LEU A 812 21.86 -11.30 6.80
C LEU A 812 21.45 -10.04 7.58
N PHE A 813 21.55 -10.11 8.91
CA PHE A 813 21.23 -9.01 9.81
C PHE A 813 22.32 -8.84 10.85
N ASN A 814 22.96 -7.67 10.91
CA ASN A 814 23.82 -7.29 12.03
C ASN A 814 23.00 -6.50 13.05
N LEU A 815 22.56 -7.18 14.11
CA LEU A 815 21.69 -6.65 15.15
C LEU A 815 22.51 -5.96 16.27
N SER A 816 23.54 -5.20 15.91
CA SER A 816 24.44 -4.52 16.86
C SER A 816 24.91 -3.15 16.36
N ALA A 817 25.48 -2.36 17.28
CA ALA A 817 26.04 -1.05 16.98
C ALA A 817 27.45 -1.09 16.36
N ASP A 818 28.06 -2.27 16.25
CA ASP A 818 29.42 -2.46 15.77
C ASP A 818 29.43 -3.14 14.40
N PRO A 819 30.39 -2.83 13.51
CA PRO A 819 30.61 -3.63 12.31
C PRO A 819 31.07 -5.05 12.70
N VAL A 820 30.63 -6.05 11.93
CA VAL A 820 30.91 -7.46 12.21
C VAL A 820 31.49 -8.16 10.99
N THR A 821 32.63 -8.84 11.19
CA THR A 821 33.13 -9.89 10.30
C THR A 821 32.87 -11.25 10.94
N THR A 822 32.20 -12.14 10.23
CA THR A 822 31.85 -13.47 10.76
C THR A 822 31.79 -14.53 9.66
N VAL A 823 31.71 -15.79 10.08
CA VAL A 823 31.43 -16.92 9.21
C VAL A 823 29.99 -17.36 9.43
N VAL A 824 29.23 -17.51 8.35
CA VAL A 824 27.87 -18.04 8.35
C VAL A 824 27.91 -19.46 7.78
N ALA A 825 27.66 -20.45 8.64
CA ALA A 825 27.52 -21.84 8.22
C ALA A 825 26.15 -22.02 7.57
N ILE A 826 26.12 -22.42 6.31
CA ILE A 826 24.92 -22.60 5.50
C ILE A 826 24.72 -24.10 5.23
N PRO A 827 23.66 -24.72 5.79
CA PRO A 827 23.36 -26.14 5.59
C PRO A 827 23.12 -26.49 4.12
N ARG A 828 23.50 -27.72 3.73
CA ARG A 828 23.26 -28.22 2.37
C ARG A 828 21.78 -28.53 2.17
N GLN A 829 21.20 -27.91 1.15
CA GLN A 829 19.86 -28.24 0.67
C GLN A 829 19.96 -29.11 -0.61
N GLY A 830 19.72 -30.42 -0.45
CA GLY A 830 19.78 -31.40 -1.55
C GLY A 830 21.19 -31.78 -2.00
N SER A 831 21.37 -32.13 -3.29
CA SER A 831 22.63 -32.70 -3.81
C SER A 831 23.64 -31.67 -4.33
N GLY A 832 23.28 -30.38 -4.35
CA GLY A 832 24.13 -29.28 -4.83
C GLY A 832 24.57 -28.37 -3.69
N VAL A 833 25.48 -27.45 -3.99
CA VAL A 833 25.85 -26.35 -3.08
C VAL A 833 25.51 -25.03 -3.74
N GLN A 834 24.65 -24.24 -3.10
CA GLN A 834 24.29 -22.91 -3.57
C GLN A 834 25.45 -21.94 -3.26
N LEU A 835 25.84 -21.15 -4.25
CA LEU A 835 26.84 -20.11 -4.14
C LEU A 835 26.19 -18.73 -4.17
N TYR A 836 26.56 -17.90 -3.21
CA TYR A 836 26.10 -16.53 -3.03
C TYR A 836 27.21 -15.55 -3.47
N ALA A 837 26.84 -14.32 -3.81
CA ALA A 837 27.81 -13.27 -4.11
C ALA A 837 28.79 -13.07 -2.94
N GLY A 838 30.10 -13.10 -3.18
CA GLY A 838 31.12 -13.09 -2.13
C GLY A 838 31.91 -14.40 -2.05
N THR A 839 32.50 -14.68 -0.88
CA THR A 839 33.40 -15.83 -0.67
C THR A 839 32.77 -16.86 0.24
N GLN A 840 32.79 -18.14 -0.17
CA GLN A 840 32.41 -19.26 0.68
C GLN A 840 33.30 -20.49 0.48
N THR A 841 33.36 -21.35 1.49
CA THR A 841 34.09 -22.62 1.45
C THR A 841 33.11 -23.78 1.62
N VAL A 842 33.09 -24.73 0.69
CA VAL A 842 32.26 -25.93 0.78
C VAL A 842 32.72 -26.79 1.96
N THR A 843 31.79 -27.19 2.82
CA THR A 843 32.03 -28.09 3.96
C THR A 843 31.40 -29.46 3.70
N ALA A 844 31.59 -30.41 4.62
CA ALA A 844 30.96 -31.72 4.53
C ALA A 844 29.43 -31.63 4.55
N THR A 845 28.90 -30.71 5.35
CA THR A 845 27.46 -30.53 5.64
C THR A 845 26.81 -29.38 4.86
N GLY A 846 27.59 -28.54 4.15
CA GLY A 846 27.07 -27.33 3.53
C GLY A 846 28.17 -26.45 2.95
N SER A 847 28.18 -25.18 3.35
CA SER A 847 29.27 -24.23 3.09
C SER A 847 29.37 -23.13 4.14
N ASP A 848 30.58 -22.64 4.38
CA ASP A 848 30.88 -21.52 5.26
C ASP A 848 31.03 -20.24 4.42
N PHE A 849 30.11 -19.30 4.56
CA PHE A 849 30.12 -18.01 3.88
C PHE A 849 30.82 -16.95 4.75
N ALA A 850 31.79 -16.22 4.19
CA ALA A 850 32.44 -15.11 4.88
C ALA A 850 31.60 -13.84 4.73
N ALA A 851 31.05 -13.36 5.84
CA ALA A 851 30.20 -12.17 5.90
C ALA A 851 30.94 -10.99 6.54
N GLU A 852 30.80 -9.82 5.93
CA GLU A 852 31.24 -8.52 6.46
C GLU A 852 30.02 -7.61 6.41
N LEU A 853 29.61 -7.07 7.57
CA LEU A 853 28.41 -6.26 7.73
C LEU A 853 28.76 -5.01 8.52
N ASP A 854 28.34 -3.85 8.01
CA ASP A 854 28.42 -2.59 8.76
C ASP A 854 27.49 -2.63 9.99
N SER A 855 27.68 -1.69 10.92
CA SER A 855 26.84 -1.60 12.11
C SER A 855 25.37 -1.37 11.75
N ALA A 856 24.47 -2.06 12.45
CA ALA A 856 23.03 -1.93 12.29
C ALA A 856 22.57 -2.01 10.82
N THR A 857 23.06 -3.01 10.07
CA THR A 857 22.71 -3.24 8.67
C THR A 857 22.03 -4.58 8.40
N ALA A 858 21.18 -4.59 7.37
CA ALA A 858 20.63 -5.80 6.78
C ALA A 858 21.07 -5.89 5.31
N ALA A 859 21.23 -7.12 4.81
CA ALA A 859 21.62 -7.36 3.42
C ALA A 859 20.90 -8.60 2.86
N VAL A 860 20.63 -8.57 1.55
CA VAL A 860 20.23 -9.75 0.77
C VAL A 860 21.40 -10.12 -0.13
N VAL A 861 22.08 -11.22 0.17
CA VAL A 861 23.19 -11.72 -0.64
C VAL A 861 22.63 -12.63 -1.74
N PRO A 862 22.74 -12.25 -3.03
CA PRO A 862 22.08 -13.00 -4.09
C PRO A 862 22.70 -14.37 -4.32
N ALA A 863 21.87 -15.41 -4.39
CA ALA A 863 22.24 -16.69 -4.96
C ALA A 863 22.57 -16.52 -6.46
N ARG A 864 23.80 -16.83 -6.88
CA ARG A 864 24.28 -16.66 -8.27
C ARG A 864 24.50 -17.98 -9.00
N PHE A 865 25.02 -18.99 -8.31
CA PHE A 865 25.38 -20.27 -8.93
C PHE A 865 25.02 -21.46 -8.06
N THR A 866 24.77 -22.61 -8.67
CA THR A 866 24.71 -23.90 -7.97
C THR A 866 25.86 -24.78 -8.45
N LEU A 867 26.67 -25.29 -7.52
CA LEU A 867 27.69 -26.30 -7.79
C LEU A 867 27.09 -27.71 -7.68
N ARG A 868 27.41 -28.55 -8.65
CA ARG A 868 27.12 -29.99 -8.61
C ARG A 868 28.36 -30.79 -9.04
N PRO A 869 28.57 -32.01 -8.52
CA PRO A 869 29.64 -32.87 -9.03
C PRO A 869 29.35 -33.26 -10.49
N ALA A 870 30.38 -33.28 -11.33
CA ALA A 870 30.27 -33.84 -12.69
C ALA A 870 30.21 -35.37 -12.67
N ALA A 871 30.85 -35.98 -11.67
CA ALA A 871 30.81 -37.41 -11.35
C ALA A 871 30.89 -37.59 -9.81
N GLY A 872 30.20 -38.59 -9.26
CA GLY A 872 30.10 -38.83 -7.81
C GLY A 872 28.79 -38.34 -7.19
N ARG A 873 28.63 -38.52 -5.86
CA ARG A 873 27.37 -38.23 -5.15
C ARG A 873 27.30 -36.83 -4.52
N ALA A 874 28.42 -36.17 -4.25
CA ALA A 874 28.45 -34.86 -3.56
C ALA A 874 29.62 -33.97 -4.04
N VAL A 875 29.49 -32.66 -3.83
CA VAL A 875 30.56 -31.68 -4.04
C VAL A 875 31.64 -31.86 -2.94
N PRO A 876 32.93 -32.02 -3.27
CA PRO A 876 33.98 -32.19 -2.27
C PRO A 876 34.11 -31.01 -1.29
N ALA A 877 34.31 -31.31 0.00
CA ALA A 877 34.65 -30.29 1.00
C ALA A 877 36.03 -29.66 0.72
N GLY A 878 36.21 -28.42 1.15
CA GLY A 878 37.44 -27.65 0.95
C GLY A 878 37.53 -26.90 -0.38
N ILE A 879 36.46 -26.89 -1.19
CA ILE A 879 36.37 -26.02 -2.36
C ILE A 879 36.03 -24.60 -1.88
N ARG A 880 36.95 -23.66 -2.09
CA ARG A 880 36.71 -22.23 -1.91
C ARG A 880 36.16 -21.64 -3.22
N ALA A 881 35.03 -20.96 -3.12
CA ALA A 881 34.39 -20.23 -4.21
C ALA A 881 34.36 -18.73 -3.88
N GLU A 882 34.86 -17.90 -4.79
CA GLU A 882 34.76 -16.45 -4.77
C GLU A 882 33.87 -16.05 -5.96
N VAL A 883 32.61 -15.75 -5.69
CA VAL A 883 31.64 -15.28 -6.68
C VAL A 883 31.86 -13.78 -6.88
N ILE A 884 32.37 -13.41 -8.05
CA ILE A 884 32.73 -12.03 -8.39
C ILE A 884 31.49 -11.26 -8.85
N ASP A 885 30.70 -11.88 -9.74
CA ASP A 885 29.47 -11.30 -10.30
C ASP A 885 28.52 -12.43 -10.73
N GLY A 886 27.35 -12.08 -11.29
CA GLY A 886 26.34 -13.03 -11.75
C GLY A 886 26.79 -13.98 -12.87
N SER A 887 27.91 -13.71 -13.53
CA SER A 887 28.47 -14.50 -14.64
C SER A 887 29.83 -15.14 -14.33
N THR A 888 30.58 -14.63 -13.35
CA THR A 888 31.98 -14.99 -13.11
C THR A 888 32.24 -15.38 -11.65
N LEU A 889 33.00 -16.47 -11.48
CA LEU A 889 33.48 -16.94 -10.18
C LEU A 889 34.91 -17.49 -10.27
N ARG A 890 35.62 -17.51 -9.15
CA ARG A 890 36.90 -18.20 -8.97
C ARG A 890 36.73 -19.39 -8.05
N LEU A 891 37.31 -20.51 -8.43
CA LEU A 891 37.23 -21.78 -7.70
C LEU A 891 38.63 -22.32 -7.42
N THR A 892 38.87 -22.72 -6.17
CA THR A 892 40.12 -23.34 -5.71
C THR A 892 39.80 -24.46 -4.74
N GLY A 893 40.52 -25.58 -4.76
CA GLY A 893 40.22 -26.68 -3.85
C GLY A 893 40.86 -28.01 -4.24
N PRO A 894 40.33 -29.13 -3.74
CA PRO A 894 40.77 -30.47 -4.14
C PRO A 894 40.54 -30.73 -5.64
N SER A 895 41.31 -31.66 -6.20
CA SER A 895 41.15 -32.07 -7.60
C SER A 895 39.79 -32.74 -7.81
N CYS A 896 38.95 -32.17 -8.67
CA CYS A 896 37.61 -32.69 -8.97
C CYS A 896 37.08 -32.11 -10.29
N GLU A 897 35.95 -32.65 -10.76
CA GLU A 897 35.18 -32.07 -11.87
C GLU A 897 33.80 -31.65 -11.37
N LEU A 898 33.39 -30.42 -11.72
CA LEU A 898 32.16 -29.80 -11.27
C LEU A 898 31.36 -29.28 -12.46
N VAL A 899 30.05 -29.18 -12.25
CA VAL A 899 29.12 -28.44 -13.10
C VAL A 899 28.66 -27.21 -12.30
N VAL A 900 28.93 -26.03 -12.84
CA VAL A 900 28.43 -24.76 -12.32
C VAL A 900 27.19 -24.39 -13.11
N THR A 901 26.07 -24.16 -12.44
CA THR A 901 24.81 -23.70 -13.05
C THR A 901 24.54 -22.28 -12.59
N ALA A 902 24.43 -21.32 -13.51
CA ALA A 902 24.03 -19.94 -13.22
C ALA A 902 22.51 -19.84 -12.96
N SER A 903 22.06 -18.72 -12.38
CA SER A 903 20.64 -18.47 -12.06
C SER A 903 19.70 -18.54 -13.27
N ASN A 904 20.20 -18.22 -14.48
CA ASN A 904 19.46 -18.36 -15.74
C ASN A 904 19.44 -19.80 -16.29
N GLY A 905 19.96 -20.78 -15.54
CA GLY A 905 20.03 -22.20 -15.93
C GLY A 905 21.20 -22.57 -16.85
N ARG A 906 22.02 -21.61 -17.30
CA ARG A 906 23.21 -21.88 -18.11
C ARG A 906 24.25 -22.64 -17.30
N ARG A 907 24.97 -23.54 -17.95
CA ARG A 907 25.92 -24.45 -17.29
C ARG A 907 27.32 -24.33 -17.88
N ALA A 908 28.31 -24.49 -17.02
CA ALA A 908 29.71 -24.65 -17.42
C ALA A 908 30.35 -25.80 -16.63
N LYS A 909 31.16 -26.61 -17.31
CA LYS A 909 31.97 -27.65 -16.66
C LYS A 909 33.33 -27.07 -16.29
N VAL A 910 33.84 -27.44 -15.11
CA VAL A 910 35.16 -27.00 -14.65
C VAL A 910 35.90 -28.17 -14.02
N ARG A 911 37.18 -28.30 -14.38
CA ARG A 911 38.09 -29.28 -13.78
C ARG A 911 39.06 -28.54 -12.87
N LEU A 912 38.96 -28.79 -11.57
CA LEU A 912 39.88 -28.26 -10.56
C LEU A 912 41.07 -29.20 -10.40
N ARG A 913 42.26 -28.61 -10.20
CA ARG A 913 43.48 -29.31 -9.81
C ARG A 913 43.95 -28.71 -8.50
N ARG A 914 44.34 -29.57 -7.56
CA ARG A 914 44.83 -29.17 -6.23
C ARG A 914 45.88 -28.04 -6.35
N GLY A 915 45.68 -26.98 -5.58
CA GLY A 915 46.59 -25.83 -5.53
C GLY A 915 46.46 -24.82 -6.68
N ARG A 916 45.51 -24.99 -7.62
CA ARG A 916 45.26 -24.02 -8.70
C ARG A 916 43.90 -23.35 -8.55
N THR A 917 43.88 -22.03 -8.70
CA THR A 917 42.65 -21.24 -8.82
C THR A 917 42.22 -21.21 -10.29
N VAL A 918 40.95 -21.52 -10.55
CA VAL A 918 40.33 -21.42 -11.87
C VAL A 918 39.31 -20.30 -11.86
N ARG A 919 39.51 -19.29 -12.71
CA ARG A 919 38.47 -18.30 -13.02
C ARG A 919 37.56 -18.87 -14.09
N LEU A 920 36.27 -18.92 -13.82
CA LEU A 920 35.23 -19.42 -14.71
C LEU A 920 34.23 -18.30 -14.99
N SER A 921 33.89 -18.10 -16.26
CA SER A 921 32.76 -17.28 -16.67
C SER A 921 31.73 -18.17 -17.38
N VAL A 922 30.46 -18.07 -17.01
CA VAL A 922 29.37 -18.87 -17.59
C VAL A 922 28.80 -18.12 -18.82
N PRO A 923 29.01 -18.61 -20.05
CA PRO A 923 28.61 -17.89 -21.25
C PRO A 923 27.11 -17.61 -21.31
N GLY A 924 26.74 -16.44 -21.83
CA GLY A 924 25.35 -16.02 -21.97
C GLY A 924 24.67 -15.61 -20.66
N THR A 925 25.44 -15.24 -19.64
CA THR A 925 24.95 -14.78 -18.34
C THR A 925 25.39 -13.34 -18.10
N VAL A 926 24.51 -12.52 -17.53
CA VAL A 926 24.77 -11.10 -17.24
C VAL A 926 25.57 -10.97 -15.94
N ALA A 927 26.58 -10.11 -15.95
CA ALA A 927 27.51 -9.90 -14.84
C ALA A 927 26.96 -8.94 -13.77
N HIS A 928 25.80 -9.26 -13.19
CA HIS A 928 25.20 -8.43 -12.13
C HIS A 928 26.03 -8.44 -10.83
N PRO A 929 26.07 -7.34 -10.06
CA PRO A 929 25.44 -6.05 -10.34
C PRO A 929 26.15 -5.26 -11.45
N LEU A 930 25.38 -4.50 -12.23
CA LEU A 930 25.91 -3.59 -13.24
C LEU A 930 26.36 -2.28 -12.57
N ALA A 931 27.48 -1.71 -13.05
CA ALA A 931 28.05 -0.48 -12.49
C ALA A 931 27.26 0.80 -12.84
N ASP A 932 26.31 0.72 -13.77
CA ASP A 932 25.52 1.86 -14.22
C ASP A 932 24.43 2.22 -13.19
N ALA A 933 24.61 3.37 -12.53
CA ALA A 933 23.67 3.87 -11.54
C ALA A 933 22.40 4.48 -12.16
N ALA A 934 22.37 4.75 -13.47
CA ALA A 934 21.19 5.30 -14.13
C ALA A 934 20.09 4.27 -14.38
N LEU A 935 20.42 2.97 -14.40
CA LEU A 935 19.49 1.92 -14.81
C LEU A 935 18.23 1.87 -13.94
N GLY A 936 17.08 2.07 -14.58
CA GLY A 936 15.77 2.08 -13.95
C GLY A 936 15.50 3.29 -13.03
N CYS A 937 16.31 4.35 -13.12
CA CYS A 937 16.05 5.60 -12.42
C CYS A 937 14.87 6.37 -13.01
N ASP A 938 14.26 7.22 -12.18
CA ASP A 938 13.27 8.19 -12.64
C ASP A 938 13.94 9.24 -13.54
N THR A 939 13.23 9.66 -14.60
CA THR A 939 13.75 10.61 -15.60
C THR A 939 12.80 11.75 -15.88
N PHE A 940 13.34 12.92 -16.21
CA PHE A 940 12.58 14.10 -16.61
C PHE A 940 12.92 14.53 -18.05
N PRO A 941 11.96 15.13 -18.79
CA PRO A 941 10.56 15.30 -18.42
C PRO A 941 9.84 13.95 -18.28
N ASN A 942 9.05 13.80 -17.22
CA ASN A 942 8.03 12.77 -17.16
C ASN A 942 6.79 13.33 -17.89
N GLY A 943 5.93 12.46 -18.46
CA GLY A 943 4.78 12.92 -19.24
C GLY A 943 3.93 13.97 -18.49
N PRO A 944 3.37 14.99 -19.17
CA PRO A 944 3.27 15.16 -20.63
C PRO A 944 4.59 15.54 -21.30
N PHE A 945 4.76 15.09 -22.56
CA PHE A 945 5.99 15.32 -23.33
C PHE A 945 5.82 16.46 -24.34
N PRO A 946 6.88 17.22 -24.64
CA PRO A 946 6.91 18.11 -25.79
C PRO A 946 6.62 17.37 -27.09
N THR A 947 5.98 18.03 -28.06
CA THR A 947 5.66 17.45 -29.36
C THR A 947 6.91 16.84 -30.02
N GLY A 948 6.83 15.56 -30.39
CA GLY A 948 7.90 14.81 -31.05
C GLY A 948 8.94 14.18 -30.11
N MET A 949 8.91 14.47 -28.81
CA MET A 949 9.77 13.82 -27.82
C MET A 949 9.18 12.46 -27.41
N SER A 950 10.02 11.44 -27.24
CA SER A 950 9.61 10.17 -26.62
C SER A 950 9.96 10.14 -25.14
N ASP A 951 9.48 9.14 -24.40
CA ASP A 951 9.80 8.96 -22.98
C ASP A 951 11.34 8.86 -22.75
N PRO A 952 11.95 9.73 -21.94
CA PRO A 952 13.38 9.65 -21.60
C PRO A 952 13.77 8.37 -20.85
N ALA A 953 12.83 7.69 -20.19
CA ALA A 953 13.10 6.43 -19.50
C ALA A 953 13.67 5.35 -20.43
N ALA A 954 13.38 5.44 -21.75
CA ALA A 954 13.93 4.56 -22.77
C ALA A 954 15.46 4.59 -22.89
N ALA A 955 16.13 5.63 -22.37
CA ALA A 955 17.60 5.71 -22.35
C ALA A 955 18.22 5.12 -21.07
N VAL A 956 17.41 4.68 -20.11
CA VAL A 956 17.87 4.08 -18.84
C VAL A 956 17.18 2.75 -18.52
N ASP A 957 16.46 2.16 -19.47
CA ASP A 957 15.71 0.90 -19.31
C ASP A 957 16.56 -0.35 -19.58
N GLY A 958 17.85 -0.19 -19.91
CA GLY A 958 18.79 -1.28 -20.18
C GLY A 958 18.49 -2.08 -21.46
N SER A 959 17.57 -1.61 -22.31
CA SER A 959 17.16 -2.29 -23.54
C SER A 959 17.86 -1.69 -24.75
N SER A 960 18.48 -2.53 -25.57
CA SER A 960 19.08 -2.08 -26.85
C SER A 960 18.04 -1.81 -27.96
N ARG A 961 16.75 -2.08 -27.68
CA ARG A 961 15.64 -2.00 -28.64
C ARG A 961 14.82 -0.72 -28.51
N THR A 962 15.05 0.04 -27.46
CA THR A 962 14.38 1.30 -27.17
C THR A 962 15.40 2.44 -27.27
N SER A 963 14.91 3.66 -27.41
CA SER A 963 15.75 4.86 -27.45
C SER A 963 14.91 6.10 -27.19
N TRP A 964 15.49 7.07 -26.50
CA TRP A 964 14.91 8.40 -26.32
C TRP A 964 15.09 9.25 -27.58
N THR A 965 13.98 9.82 -28.04
CA THR A 965 13.92 10.81 -29.13
C THR A 965 13.82 12.21 -28.53
N PRO A 966 14.81 13.09 -28.72
CA PRO A 966 14.80 14.47 -28.21
C PRO A 966 13.59 15.32 -28.66
N GLY A 967 13.13 15.14 -29.89
CA GLY A 967 11.88 15.75 -30.40
C GLY A 967 11.98 17.18 -30.93
N SER A 968 12.89 18.00 -30.40
CA SER A 968 13.08 19.42 -30.76
C SER A 968 14.54 19.76 -31.05
N ASP A 969 14.80 20.98 -31.54
CA ASP A 969 16.15 21.51 -31.76
C ASP A 969 16.94 21.64 -30.46
N ARG A 970 16.25 21.93 -29.35
CA ARG A 970 16.79 21.89 -27.99
C ARG A 970 15.92 21.01 -27.10
N ALA A 971 16.52 20.01 -26.47
CA ALA A 971 15.86 19.10 -25.54
C ALA A 971 16.77 18.83 -24.35
N ARG A 972 16.17 18.50 -23.22
CA ARG A 972 16.88 18.17 -22.00
C ARG A 972 16.28 16.92 -21.38
N MET A 973 17.14 15.97 -21.03
CA MET A 973 16.78 14.82 -20.21
C MET A 973 17.49 14.94 -18.87
N VAL A 974 16.84 14.58 -17.78
CA VAL A 974 17.43 14.50 -16.43
C VAL A 974 17.22 13.10 -15.88
N VAL A 975 18.22 12.55 -15.19
CA VAL A 975 18.15 11.29 -14.43
C VAL A 975 18.25 11.62 -12.94
N ASP A 976 17.28 11.18 -12.12
CA ASP A 976 17.37 11.19 -10.65
C ASP A 976 18.00 9.87 -10.16
N LEU A 977 19.22 9.95 -9.64
CA LEU A 977 19.94 8.81 -9.07
C LEU A 977 19.38 8.36 -7.71
N GLY A 978 18.42 9.09 -7.14
CA GLY A 978 17.77 8.81 -5.86
C GLY A 978 18.57 9.31 -4.65
N ALA A 979 19.90 9.38 -4.75
CA ALA A 979 20.79 9.95 -3.74
C ALA A 979 22.01 10.62 -4.40
N PRO A 980 22.69 11.55 -3.71
CA PRO A 980 23.94 12.11 -4.22
C PRO A 980 25.04 11.06 -4.33
N LEU A 981 25.61 10.89 -5.53
CA LEU A 981 26.72 9.98 -5.83
C LEU A 981 27.91 10.76 -6.38
N LEU A 982 29.13 10.32 -6.07
CA LEU A 982 30.34 10.81 -6.74
C LEU A 982 30.42 10.20 -8.14
N VAL A 983 30.11 10.99 -9.16
CA VAL A 983 30.14 10.54 -10.56
C VAL A 983 31.55 10.65 -11.10
N THR A 984 32.09 9.54 -11.63
CA THR A 984 33.41 9.51 -12.26
C THR A 984 33.32 9.60 -13.77
N ARG A 985 32.23 9.07 -14.36
CA ARG A 985 32.05 9.05 -15.81
C ARG A 985 30.58 9.06 -16.22
N VAL A 986 30.28 9.80 -17.29
CA VAL A 986 28.99 9.78 -17.99
C VAL A 986 29.21 9.28 -19.42
N LEU A 987 28.39 8.34 -19.86
CA LEU A 987 28.44 7.75 -21.19
C LEU A 987 27.08 7.90 -21.87
N ALA A 988 27.08 8.27 -23.15
CA ALA A 988 25.88 8.35 -23.97
C ALA A 988 26.07 7.48 -25.22
N GLU A 989 25.21 6.49 -25.43
CA GLU A 989 25.20 5.67 -26.63
C GLU A 989 24.05 6.09 -27.55
N TRP A 990 24.38 6.41 -28.80
CA TRP A 990 23.44 6.91 -29.79
C TRP A 990 23.12 5.85 -30.86
N THR A 991 21.94 5.94 -31.47
CA THR A 991 21.64 5.18 -32.70
C THR A 991 22.55 5.64 -33.85
N PRO A 992 22.75 4.81 -34.89
CA PRO A 992 23.38 5.27 -36.13
C PRO A 992 22.69 6.53 -36.68
N GLY A 993 23.49 7.49 -37.14
CA GLY A 993 23.01 8.76 -37.67
C GLY A 993 23.91 9.92 -37.27
N ARG A 994 23.47 11.14 -37.62
CA ARG A 994 24.14 12.37 -37.18
C ARG A 994 23.85 12.60 -35.69
N ILE A 995 24.88 12.61 -34.86
CA ILE A 995 24.78 12.82 -33.42
C ILE A 995 24.68 14.32 -33.13
N PRO A 996 23.67 14.78 -32.35
CA PRO A 996 23.52 16.18 -31.99
C PRO A 996 24.62 16.63 -31.00
N ARG A 997 24.77 17.95 -30.85
CA ARG A 997 25.65 18.49 -29.80
C ARG A 997 25.02 18.17 -28.44
N SER A 998 25.84 17.74 -27.49
CA SER A 998 25.36 17.35 -26.17
C SER A 998 26.32 17.77 -25.06
N ALA A 999 25.74 18.21 -23.95
CA ALA A 999 26.45 18.62 -22.74
C ALA A 999 25.80 18.02 -21.50
N VAL A 1000 26.61 17.80 -20.46
CA VAL A 1000 26.15 17.24 -19.19
C VAL A 1000 26.11 18.34 -18.13
N GLU A 1001 25.12 18.30 -17.26
CA GLU A 1001 25.02 19.17 -16.09
C GLU A 1001 24.73 18.33 -14.83
N PHE A 1002 25.17 18.84 -13.68
CA PHE A 1002 25.08 18.15 -12.39
C PHE A 1002 24.34 19.00 -11.37
N SER A 1003 23.48 18.37 -10.58
CA SER A 1003 22.74 19.00 -9.50
C SER A 1003 22.56 18.04 -8.32
N THR A 1004 22.43 18.61 -7.11
CA THR A 1004 22.06 17.89 -5.89
C THR A 1004 20.60 18.11 -5.50
N ASP A 1005 19.96 19.18 -5.97
CA ASP A 1005 18.61 19.62 -5.61
C ASP A 1005 17.59 19.47 -6.77
N GLY A 1006 18.06 19.20 -7.99
CA GLY A 1006 17.23 19.05 -9.17
C GLY A 1006 16.73 20.38 -9.76
N VAL A 1007 17.08 21.50 -9.14
CA VAL A 1007 16.66 22.87 -9.50
C VAL A 1007 17.85 23.68 -10.03
N THR A 1008 18.96 23.66 -9.29
CA THR A 1008 20.18 24.41 -9.62
C THR A 1008 21.20 23.48 -10.26
N TYR A 1009 21.56 23.73 -11.51
CA TYR A 1009 22.51 22.91 -12.25
C TYR A 1009 23.84 23.61 -12.51
N ARG A 1010 24.93 22.85 -12.40
CA ARG A 1010 26.28 23.28 -12.76
C ARG A 1010 26.73 22.55 -14.01
N SER A 1011 27.31 23.27 -14.96
CA SER A 1011 27.82 22.68 -16.20
C SER A 1011 28.95 21.69 -15.91
N GLY A 1012 28.82 20.48 -16.46
CA GLY A 1012 29.85 19.43 -16.46
C GLY A 1012 30.72 19.44 -17.72
N GLY A 1013 30.28 20.13 -18.78
CA GLY A 1013 30.98 20.23 -20.06
C GLY A 1013 30.35 19.38 -21.18
N ALA A 1014 30.87 19.55 -22.40
CA ALA A 1014 30.39 18.85 -23.59
C ALA A 1014 30.84 17.38 -23.62
N LEU A 1015 29.98 16.50 -24.13
CA LEU A 1015 30.35 15.10 -24.39
C LEU A 1015 31.38 15.02 -25.52
N ARG A 1016 32.47 14.28 -25.28
CA ARG A 1016 33.43 13.93 -26.33
C ARG A 1016 32.90 12.74 -27.11
N VAL A 1017 32.40 13.00 -28.31
CA VAL A 1017 31.80 11.98 -29.19
C VAL A 1017 32.87 11.30 -30.05
N ARG A 1018 32.88 9.97 -30.04
CA ARG A 1018 33.67 9.12 -30.94
C ARG A 1018 32.76 8.00 -31.46
N ALA A 1019 32.62 7.88 -32.77
CA ALA A 1019 31.66 6.98 -33.41
C ALA A 1019 30.24 7.21 -32.84
N ALA A 1020 29.59 6.18 -32.29
CA ALA A 1020 28.25 6.23 -31.72
C ALA A 1020 28.21 6.63 -30.22
N THR A 1021 29.36 6.88 -29.59
CA THR A 1021 29.46 7.04 -28.13
C THR A 1021 29.99 8.41 -27.73
N GLY A 1022 29.25 9.12 -26.88
CA GLY A 1022 29.69 10.30 -26.15
C GLY A 1022 30.23 9.93 -24.76
N SER A 1023 31.27 10.61 -24.30
CA SER A 1023 31.77 10.42 -22.93
C SER A 1023 32.24 11.71 -22.27
N LEU A 1024 32.07 11.78 -20.95
CA LEU A 1024 32.60 12.81 -20.07
C LEU A 1024 33.19 12.15 -18.82
N SER A 1025 34.40 12.56 -18.43
CA SER A 1025 35.01 12.21 -17.15
C SER A 1025 34.85 13.39 -16.19
N THR A 1026 34.52 13.11 -14.94
CA THR A 1026 34.20 14.12 -13.93
C THR A 1026 34.54 13.61 -12.53
N ARG A 1027 34.40 14.48 -11.52
CA ARG A 1027 34.41 14.16 -10.08
C ARG A 1027 33.31 14.95 -9.37
N ALA A 1028 32.20 15.13 -10.05
CA ALA A 1028 31.06 15.87 -9.53
C ALA A 1028 30.23 14.96 -8.63
N THR A 1029 29.87 15.44 -7.44
CA THR A 1029 28.80 14.83 -6.65
C THR A 1029 27.46 15.32 -7.17
N ALA A 1030 26.59 14.40 -7.57
CA ALA A 1030 25.29 14.71 -8.14
C ALA A 1030 24.24 13.69 -7.72
N ARG A 1031 23.02 14.16 -7.47
CA ARG A 1031 21.82 13.32 -7.43
C ARG A 1031 21.12 13.35 -8.78
N TYR A 1032 21.06 14.53 -9.40
CA TYR A 1032 20.45 14.75 -10.71
C TYR A 1032 21.53 14.97 -11.76
N VAL A 1033 21.48 14.19 -12.84
CA VAL A 1033 22.38 14.36 -13.99
C VAL A 1033 21.55 14.69 -15.22
N ALA A 1034 21.80 15.86 -15.82
CA ALA A 1034 21.10 16.31 -17.00
C ALA A 1034 21.96 16.15 -18.26
N LEU A 1035 21.32 15.76 -19.37
CA LEU A 1035 21.86 15.77 -20.71
C LEU A 1035 21.09 16.83 -21.53
N ASP A 1036 21.74 17.97 -21.80
CA ASP A 1036 21.24 18.99 -22.74
C ASP A 1036 21.67 18.60 -24.15
N VAL A 1037 20.71 18.55 -25.07
CA VAL A 1037 20.88 18.19 -26.47
C VAL A 1037 20.48 19.38 -27.34
N SER A 1038 21.37 19.80 -28.23
CA SER A 1038 21.15 20.94 -29.13
C SER A 1038 21.46 20.63 -30.59
N GLY A 1039 20.70 21.26 -31.48
CA GLY A 1039 20.76 21.07 -32.92
C GLY A 1039 20.22 19.71 -33.38
N TRP A 1040 19.30 19.09 -32.62
CA TRP A 1040 18.62 17.86 -33.05
C TRP A 1040 17.54 18.19 -34.10
N SER A 1041 17.30 17.26 -35.03
CA SER A 1041 16.23 17.36 -36.01
C SER A 1041 15.79 15.95 -36.40
N HIS A 1042 14.60 15.83 -36.99
CA HIS A 1042 14.09 14.55 -37.45
C HIS A 1042 15.11 13.83 -38.35
N GLY A 1043 15.37 12.54 -38.09
CA GLY A 1043 16.39 11.74 -38.78
C GLY A 1043 17.81 11.79 -38.16
N HIS A 1044 18.06 12.64 -37.16
CA HIS A 1044 19.28 12.54 -36.34
C HIS A 1044 19.24 11.33 -35.42
N ALA A 1045 20.40 10.99 -34.85
CA ALA A 1045 20.52 9.91 -33.90
C ALA A 1045 19.63 10.13 -32.67
N GLN A 1046 19.06 9.05 -32.15
CA GLN A 1046 18.32 8.95 -30.90
C GLN A 1046 19.25 8.39 -29.81
N LEU A 1047 18.97 8.67 -28.54
CA LEU A 1047 19.80 8.21 -27.43
C LEU A 1047 19.32 6.81 -27.01
N ARG A 1048 20.15 5.78 -27.20
CA ARG A 1048 19.86 4.40 -26.76
C ARG A 1048 20.12 4.21 -25.28
N ALA A 1049 21.21 4.76 -24.76
CA ALA A 1049 21.60 4.59 -23.37
C ALA A 1049 22.31 5.83 -22.82
N LEU A 1050 21.97 6.21 -21.60
CA LEU A 1050 22.69 7.18 -20.79
C LEU A 1050 23.16 6.49 -19.50
N SER A 1051 24.46 6.19 -19.42
CA SER A 1051 25.05 5.52 -18.26
C SER A 1051 25.80 6.48 -17.36
N ILE A 1052 25.55 6.36 -16.05
CA ILE A 1052 26.20 7.13 -15.00
C ILE A 1052 27.01 6.19 -14.14
N LEU A 1053 28.34 6.31 -14.20
CA LEU A 1053 29.27 5.45 -13.49
C LEU A 1053 29.81 6.18 -12.25
N PRO A 1054 29.48 5.70 -11.04
CA PRO A 1054 30.06 6.19 -9.80
C PRO A 1054 31.51 5.66 -9.61
N GLU A 1055 32.13 5.99 -8.47
CA GLU A 1055 33.47 5.48 -8.09
C GLU A 1055 33.47 4.00 -7.75
#